data_AF-A0A238BNI4-F1
#
_entry.id   AF-A0A238BNI4-F1
#
_cell.length_a   1.000
_cell.length_b   1.000
_cell.length_c   1.000
_cell.angle_alpha   90.00
_cell.angle_beta   90.00
_cell.angle_gamma   90.00
#
_symmetry.space_group_name_H-M   'P 1'
#
loop_
_entity.id
_entity.type
_entity.pdbx_description
1 polymer ?
#
loop_
_entity_poly.entity_id
_entity_poly.type
_entity_poly.pdbx_seq_one_letter_code
_entity_poly.pdbx_strand_id
1 'polypeptide(L)'
;MSKRSSPGSDDDSPGASADEPLYNKRRLVEFEPVRICSVSGTIYFLILKKDSDIDAKVLAVQHYKLSERFRLKERQTTQLQHRVEQLESRQAQDDAMMCIINRFWNLFDENVRILLQRFDAETAVEGEIKMECEETKSFLVKLAHWDDEETEEKLKQRVEFSRRAISKLIQVFDHITQRNEKIAEMIASCSTTDEISDDVSCSGASTSDGRPTVNAMLVKRNAELSNENIKLQKMIMKLQSENHSLSSKVSAQEDKLTIIDTRKQEMNNSLEEMKYELEKAMRRECKLDFRLAEYVKKTHDLEMSLMKASATNGPNNANNMKADSPATASVNKSKLEEMEQNLEIQTELAAARLQELQEMLDKNKNLTKQVENLKMNLKNIPTEVIRTSIEYTTLQSQFSSLFTEANQMRQNAVFNFIQQIETAKSQLAALRSAHSKQIEVMESEECQAREQMQDTMNRHEEELYQVRREYEMLRLEFEQNLSANEQSGPLNKEIRLMLASAKAENQQLKQEANRFKRKWKEAVSSLAKCNKELESERRYRERCLLIEIEDDNDALASPDQDRNIAEPSESILHDGGSCEYNNEIDGETDVGAHPNRVIQKLRKKVADLQLKIDALNALTAEQRERAELLARERRLKLENDKSLEETADRLRKEAHSARQEEEGLMNDVETTGQAFEEMQEQNTRLLQQLREKDDANLKLMAERIRANQYQKKMSEERERTEERISSLQNQIEAQQLMISKLEETEKLLRQKNSHLEHQLRLIEQANDMHKRKAIECSQTSADYKAQLEKCSSQLNDAQQAVTTKTSQQEVDSFKIKRLEEEKSILRKKLERTKKMEKMENWDEVLNEEIRELKDILTCPSCKVRRKDAVLTKCFHVFCMECMKTRYETRRRKCPKCNAAFGANDYRRIALSVFD
;
A
#
# COMPACT_ATOMS: atom_id res chain seq x y z
N MET A 1 2.01 4.09 48.68
CA MET A 1 0.98 3.02 48.63
C MET A 1 1.45 1.97 47.62
N SER A 2 0.96 0.73 47.70
CA SER A 2 1.47 -0.48 46.98
C SER A 2 1.70 -0.24 45.48
N LYS A 3 2.84 -0.59 44.85
CA LYS A 3 3.70 -1.82 44.79
C LYS A 3 3.28 -2.81 43.70
N ARG A 4 4.29 -3.24 42.92
CA ARG A 4 4.27 -4.21 41.81
C ARG A 4 3.97 -5.65 42.26
N SER A 5 3.51 -6.48 41.31
CA SER A 5 3.99 -7.86 41.10
C SER A 5 4.01 -8.18 39.59
N SER A 6 4.89 -9.09 39.17
CA SER A 6 5.02 -9.58 37.78
C SER A 6 4.18 -10.85 37.55
N PRO A 7 3.87 -11.24 36.30
CA PRO A 7 3.23 -12.54 36.01
C PRO A 7 4.19 -13.71 36.28
N GLY A 8 3.62 -14.86 36.66
CA GLY A 8 4.31 -16.15 36.67
C GLY A 8 4.07 -16.90 35.36
N SER A 9 5.01 -17.78 35.01
CA SER A 9 4.90 -18.73 33.90
C SER A 9 4.20 -20.00 34.35
N ASP A 10 3.24 -20.49 33.56
CA ASP A 10 2.88 -21.91 33.51
C ASP A 10 3.33 -22.47 32.14
N ASP A 11 3.97 -23.63 32.17
CA ASP A 11 4.60 -24.32 31.04
C ASP A 11 4.12 -25.77 31.08
N ASP A 12 3.43 -26.21 30.02
CA ASP A 12 2.69 -27.48 30.01
C ASP A 12 2.83 -28.17 28.65
N SER A 13 3.82 -29.06 28.55
CA SER A 13 4.10 -29.88 27.36
C SER A 13 3.44 -31.27 27.48
N PRO A 14 2.64 -31.74 26.51
CA PRO A 14 1.90 -32.99 26.64
C PRO A 14 2.78 -34.24 26.38
N GLY A 15 2.81 -35.16 27.35
CA GLY A 15 3.36 -36.51 27.19
C GLY A 15 2.34 -37.50 26.62
N ALA A 16 2.79 -38.46 25.80
CA ALA A 16 1.91 -39.32 25.00
C ALA A 16 1.68 -40.75 25.56
N SER A 17 0.50 -41.32 25.29
CA SER A 17 0.12 -42.75 25.17
C SER A 17 -1.39 -42.93 25.39
N ALA A 18 -2.11 -43.91 24.84
CA ALA A 18 -1.92 -44.73 23.63
C ALA A 18 -3.27 -45.37 23.22
N ASP A 19 -3.33 -45.89 21.99
CA ASP A 19 -4.20 -46.96 21.46
C ASP A 19 -5.76 -46.86 21.42
N GLU A 20 -6.24 -46.81 20.17
CA GLU A 20 -7.35 -47.62 19.61
C GLU A 20 -8.84 -47.21 19.82
N PRO A 21 -9.75 -47.64 18.89
CA PRO A 21 -10.66 -46.67 18.28
C PRO A 21 -12.16 -46.93 18.47
N LEU A 22 -12.97 -45.85 18.53
CA LEU A 22 -14.44 -45.95 18.62
C LEU A 22 -15.19 -45.05 17.63
N TYR A 23 -15.55 -45.67 16.50
CA TYR A 23 -16.85 -45.59 15.83
C TYR A 23 -17.59 -44.24 15.72
N ASN A 24 -17.76 -43.81 14.47
CA ASN A 24 -18.80 -42.88 14.03
C ASN A 24 -20.19 -43.19 14.65
N LYS A 25 -20.61 -42.39 15.64
CA LYS A 25 -22.00 -42.33 16.11
C LYS A 25 -22.56 -40.92 15.91
N ARG A 26 -23.40 -40.78 14.88
CA ARG A 26 -24.28 -39.61 14.72
C ARG A 26 -25.07 -39.42 16.02
N ARG A 27 -24.98 -38.24 16.64
CA ARG A 27 -25.91 -37.87 17.73
C ARG A 27 -27.29 -37.62 17.13
N LEU A 28 -28.16 -38.63 17.17
CA LEU A 28 -29.59 -38.36 17.11
C LEU A 28 -29.95 -37.52 18.34
N VAL A 29 -30.67 -36.42 18.14
CA VAL A 29 -31.31 -35.68 19.23
C VAL A 29 -32.63 -36.36 19.51
N GLU A 30 -32.66 -37.16 20.56
CA GLU A 30 -33.87 -37.84 21.03
C GLU A 30 -34.73 -36.83 21.81
N PHE A 31 -35.89 -36.47 21.25
CA PHE A 31 -36.84 -35.58 21.91
C PHE A 31 -37.74 -36.38 22.87
N GLU A 32 -37.61 -36.13 24.16
CA GLU A 32 -38.41 -36.78 25.20
C GLU A 32 -39.88 -36.30 25.13
N PRO A 33 -40.88 -37.19 24.91
CA PRO A 33 -42.25 -36.78 24.66
C PRO A 33 -42.99 -36.46 25.97
N VAL A 34 -43.24 -35.17 26.21
CA VAL A 34 -44.00 -34.68 27.38
C VAL A 34 -45.43 -35.23 27.38
N ARG A 35 -45.72 -36.18 28.28
CA ARG A 35 -47.06 -36.73 28.48
C ARG A 35 -47.97 -35.73 29.21
N ILE A 36 -48.85 -35.06 28.46
CA ILE A 36 -49.97 -34.32 29.07
C ILE A 36 -50.99 -35.34 29.58
N CYS A 37 -51.12 -35.45 30.90
CA CYS A 37 -52.14 -36.29 31.52
C CYS A 37 -53.47 -35.52 31.62
N SER A 38 -54.55 -36.12 31.13
CA SER A 38 -55.91 -35.68 31.42
C SER A 38 -56.38 -36.27 32.75
N VAL A 39 -57.25 -35.54 33.47
CA VAL A 39 -58.50 -36.04 34.06
C VAL A 39 -59.29 -34.90 34.72
N SER A 40 -60.62 -35.06 34.70
CA SER A 40 -61.66 -34.16 35.20
C SER A 40 -61.63 -33.90 36.73
N GLY A 41 -62.33 -32.85 37.16
CA GLY A 41 -63.43 -33.12 38.11
C GLY A 41 -63.30 -32.68 39.57
N THR A 42 -62.99 -31.40 39.81
CA THR A 42 -63.60 -30.56 40.89
C THR A 42 -63.43 -30.93 42.39
N ILE A 43 -63.12 -32.17 42.77
CA ILE A 43 -63.12 -32.63 44.17
C ILE A 43 -61.79 -32.34 44.89
N TYR A 44 -60.69 -32.18 44.16
CA TYR A 44 -59.35 -32.01 44.72
C TYR A 44 -59.07 -30.61 45.34
N PHE A 45 -59.91 -29.61 45.04
CA PHE A 45 -59.60 -28.18 45.19
C PHE A 45 -59.27 -27.71 46.62
N LEU A 46 -59.79 -28.37 47.67
CA LEU A 46 -59.55 -27.98 49.06
C LEU A 46 -58.31 -28.63 49.69
N ILE A 47 -57.86 -29.78 49.17
CA ILE A 47 -56.58 -30.40 49.59
C ILE A 47 -55.44 -29.76 48.81
N LEU A 48 -55.60 -29.65 47.48
CA LEU A 48 -54.58 -29.06 46.61
C LEU A 48 -54.21 -27.63 47.00
N LYS A 49 -55.09 -26.82 47.62
CA LYS A 49 -54.77 -25.41 47.93
C LYS A 49 -53.61 -25.23 48.92
N LYS A 50 -53.24 -26.26 49.71
CA LYS A 50 -52.08 -26.18 50.62
C LYS A 50 -50.81 -26.74 49.97
N ASP A 51 -50.95 -27.81 49.18
CA ASP A 51 -49.85 -28.42 48.45
C ASP A 51 -49.45 -27.59 47.22
N SER A 52 -50.40 -26.97 46.51
CA SER A 52 -50.16 -26.05 45.38
C SER A 52 -49.33 -24.84 45.76
N ASP A 53 -49.43 -24.40 47.01
CA ASP A 53 -48.63 -23.30 47.55
C ASP A 53 -47.18 -23.73 47.84
N ILE A 54 -46.92 -25.04 47.96
CA ILE A 54 -45.58 -25.63 48.05
C ILE A 54 -45.08 -25.97 46.65
N ASP A 55 -45.89 -26.66 45.84
CA ASP A 55 -45.58 -27.02 44.45
C ASP A 55 -45.32 -25.80 43.57
N ALA A 56 -46.09 -24.71 43.69
CA ALA A 56 -45.80 -23.48 42.95
C ALA A 56 -44.46 -22.84 43.37
N LYS A 57 -44.06 -22.97 44.64
CA LYS A 57 -42.74 -22.50 45.12
C LYS A 57 -41.62 -23.44 44.63
N VAL A 58 -41.84 -24.75 44.62
CA VAL A 58 -40.92 -25.75 44.06
C VAL A 58 -40.76 -25.52 42.55
N LEU A 59 -41.85 -25.32 41.81
CA LEU A 59 -41.87 -25.06 40.38
C LEU A 59 -41.18 -23.72 40.06
N ALA A 60 -41.42 -22.67 40.85
CA ALA A 60 -40.70 -21.40 40.72
C ALA A 60 -39.19 -21.56 40.94
N VAL A 61 -38.76 -22.35 41.94
CA VAL A 61 -37.34 -22.66 42.17
C VAL A 61 -36.76 -23.55 41.05
N GLN A 62 -37.53 -24.46 40.48
CA GLN A 62 -37.13 -25.26 39.33
C GLN A 62 -36.99 -24.39 38.07
N HIS A 63 -37.95 -23.52 37.76
CA HIS A 63 -37.86 -22.55 36.67
C HIS A 63 -36.69 -21.58 36.85
N TYR A 64 -36.42 -21.12 38.08
CA TYR A 64 -35.25 -20.29 38.38
C TYR A 64 -33.95 -21.03 38.08
N LYS A 65 -33.78 -22.27 38.58
CA LYS A 65 -32.60 -23.11 38.29
C LYS A 65 -32.48 -23.48 36.81
N LEU A 66 -33.59 -23.63 36.09
CA LEU A 66 -33.60 -23.87 34.65
C LEU A 66 -33.17 -22.62 33.87
N SER A 67 -33.66 -21.44 34.28
CA SER A 67 -33.24 -20.14 33.73
C SER A 67 -31.76 -19.85 34.00
N GLU A 68 -31.25 -20.17 35.19
CA GLU A 68 -29.84 -20.07 35.54
C GLU A 68 -28.97 -20.99 34.67
N ARG A 69 -29.38 -22.26 34.48
CA ARG A 69 -28.73 -23.20 33.55
C ARG A 69 -28.78 -22.73 32.10
N PHE A 70 -29.90 -22.16 31.66
CA PHE A 70 -30.04 -21.57 30.33
C PHE A 70 -29.07 -20.40 30.15
N ARG A 71 -29.04 -19.44 31.09
CA ARG A 71 -28.12 -18.29 31.08
C ARG A 71 -26.65 -18.68 31.25
N LEU A 72 -26.34 -19.87 31.78
CA LEU A 72 -25.00 -20.43 31.76
C LEU A 72 -24.66 -21.03 30.39
N LYS A 73 -25.59 -21.75 29.75
CA LYS A 73 -25.41 -22.29 28.40
C LYS A 73 -25.33 -21.20 27.33
N GLU A 74 -26.16 -20.18 27.42
CA GLU A 74 -26.14 -18.96 26.62
C GLU A 74 -24.76 -18.28 26.67
N ARG A 75 -24.18 -18.11 27.86
CA ARG A 75 -22.80 -17.61 28.05
C ARG A 75 -21.73 -18.53 27.46
N GLN A 76 -21.90 -19.86 27.54
CA GLN A 76 -20.98 -20.79 26.89
C GLN A 76 -21.08 -20.73 25.36
N THR A 77 -22.30 -20.56 24.82
CA THR A 77 -22.52 -20.39 23.38
C THR A 77 -21.89 -19.10 22.87
N THR A 78 -22.09 -17.95 23.55
CA THR A 78 -21.48 -16.68 23.11
C THR A 78 -19.96 -16.66 23.26
N GLN A 79 -19.40 -17.33 24.28
CA GLN A 79 -17.94 -17.55 24.39
C GLN A 79 -17.39 -18.41 23.24
N LEU A 80 -18.13 -19.44 22.81
CA LEU A 80 -17.74 -20.27 21.67
C LEU A 80 -17.91 -19.53 20.34
N GLN A 81 -18.96 -18.72 20.17
CA GLN A 81 -19.15 -17.87 18.99
C GLN A 81 -18.01 -16.86 18.84
N HIS A 82 -17.69 -16.09 19.89
CA HIS A 82 -16.54 -15.18 19.88
C HIS A 82 -15.20 -15.91 19.61
N ARG A 83 -15.04 -17.16 20.06
CA ARG A 83 -13.85 -17.96 19.73
C ARG A 83 -13.83 -18.41 18.27
N VAL A 84 -14.97 -18.72 17.66
CA VAL A 84 -15.10 -18.99 16.22
C VAL A 84 -14.79 -17.73 15.42
N GLU A 85 -15.43 -16.60 15.73
CA GLU A 85 -15.19 -15.30 15.09
C GLU A 85 -13.69 -14.88 15.15
N GLN A 86 -13.04 -15.13 16.29
CA GLN A 86 -11.60 -14.88 16.46
C GLN A 86 -10.72 -15.82 15.60
N LEU A 87 -11.12 -17.09 15.45
CA LEU A 87 -10.40 -18.06 14.63
C LEU A 87 -10.62 -17.80 13.13
N GLU A 88 -11.84 -17.45 12.71
CA GLU A 88 -12.18 -17.04 11.34
C GLU A 88 -11.44 -15.75 10.95
N SER A 89 -11.41 -14.75 11.84
CA SER A 89 -10.65 -13.51 11.64
C SER A 89 -9.14 -13.77 11.53
N ARG A 90 -8.60 -14.73 12.30
CA ARG A 90 -7.20 -15.14 12.18
C ARG A 90 -6.95 -15.90 10.88
N GLN A 91 -7.83 -16.84 10.51
CA GLN A 91 -7.71 -17.59 9.26
C GLN A 91 -7.69 -16.65 8.06
N ALA A 92 -8.57 -15.64 8.01
CA ALA A 92 -8.56 -14.64 6.94
C ALA A 92 -7.26 -13.81 6.89
N GLN A 93 -6.60 -13.58 8.03
CA GLN A 93 -5.28 -12.92 8.09
C GLN A 93 -4.15 -13.85 7.61
N ASP A 94 -4.17 -15.12 8.04
CA ASP A 94 -3.17 -16.12 7.67
C ASP A 94 -3.30 -16.49 6.16
N ASP A 95 -4.52 -16.61 5.62
CA ASP A 95 -4.82 -16.78 4.18
C ASP A 95 -4.30 -15.59 3.35
N ALA A 96 -4.51 -14.35 3.83
CA ALA A 96 -4.00 -13.15 3.17
C ALA A 96 -2.46 -13.13 3.16
N MET A 97 -1.82 -13.55 4.25
CA MET A 97 -0.37 -13.71 4.34
C MET A 97 0.14 -14.76 3.33
N MET A 98 -0.53 -15.92 3.22
CA MET A 98 -0.17 -16.97 2.25
C MET A 98 -0.34 -16.51 0.80
N CYS A 99 -1.35 -15.70 0.50
CA CYS A 99 -1.50 -15.06 -0.81
C CYS A 99 -0.34 -14.11 -1.13
N ILE A 100 0.12 -13.32 -0.16
CA ILE A 100 1.25 -12.40 -0.28
C ILE A 100 2.56 -13.17 -0.49
N ILE A 101 2.84 -14.17 0.34
CA ILE A 101 4.04 -15.02 0.25
C ILE A 101 4.10 -15.72 -1.12
N ASN A 102 3.02 -16.37 -1.55
CA ASN A 102 2.99 -17.04 -2.85
C ASN A 102 3.13 -16.06 -4.04
N ARG A 103 2.59 -14.84 -3.93
CA ARG A 103 2.82 -13.79 -4.95
C ARG A 103 4.30 -13.42 -5.05
N PHE A 104 4.98 -13.19 -3.93
CA PHE A 104 6.40 -12.86 -3.94
C PHE A 104 7.27 -14.05 -4.39
N TRP A 105 6.94 -15.27 -3.99
CA TRP A 105 7.68 -16.46 -4.41
C TRP A 105 7.51 -16.74 -5.92
N ASN A 106 6.30 -16.58 -6.46
CA ASN A 106 6.06 -16.64 -7.91
C ASN A 106 6.86 -15.57 -8.67
N LEU A 107 6.94 -14.35 -8.14
CA LEU A 107 7.74 -13.27 -8.74
C LEU A 107 9.25 -13.56 -8.66
N PHE A 108 9.71 -14.20 -7.58
CA PHE A 108 11.10 -14.64 -7.43
C PHE A 108 11.46 -15.72 -8.45
N ASP A 109 10.68 -16.81 -8.53
CA ASP A 109 10.87 -17.90 -9.49
C ASP A 109 10.85 -17.36 -10.94
N GLU A 110 9.91 -16.45 -11.24
CA GLU A 110 9.78 -15.79 -12.55
C GLU A 110 11.00 -14.92 -12.88
N ASN A 111 11.53 -14.14 -11.91
CA ASN A 111 12.70 -13.28 -12.08
C ASN A 111 14.02 -14.06 -12.27
N VAL A 112 14.28 -15.08 -11.43
CA VAL A 112 15.47 -15.94 -11.56
C VAL A 112 15.49 -16.61 -12.94
N ARG A 113 14.33 -17.06 -13.43
CA ARG A 113 14.17 -17.60 -14.78
C ARG A 113 14.44 -16.57 -15.88
N ILE A 114 14.03 -15.30 -15.74
CA ILE A 114 14.37 -14.25 -16.73
C ILE A 114 15.88 -14.02 -16.77
N LEU A 115 16.55 -14.01 -15.61
CA LEU A 115 18.00 -13.81 -15.53
C LEU A 115 18.75 -14.99 -16.16
N LEU A 116 18.38 -16.24 -15.83
CA LEU A 116 18.92 -17.43 -16.49
C LEU A 116 18.70 -17.39 -18.02
N GLN A 117 17.49 -17.06 -18.49
CA GLN A 117 17.20 -16.98 -19.93
C GLN A 117 18.00 -15.89 -20.67
N ARG A 118 18.45 -14.84 -19.96
CA ARG A 118 19.27 -13.77 -20.54
C ARG A 118 20.76 -14.12 -20.62
N PHE A 119 21.26 -14.89 -19.67
CA PHE A 119 22.71 -15.08 -19.47
C PHE A 119 23.20 -16.53 -19.70
N ASP A 120 22.35 -17.55 -19.57
CA ASP A 120 22.67 -18.99 -19.77
C ASP A 120 22.28 -19.49 -21.18
N ALA A 121 22.53 -18.68 -22.20
CA ALA A 121 22.07 -18.93 -23.57
C ALA A 121 22.89 -19.99 -24.35
N GLU A 122 23.85 -20.65 -23.69
CA GLU A 122 24.76 -21.64 -24.30
C GLU A 122 24.74 -23.01 -23.59
N THR A 123 24.17 -23.11 -22.38
CA THR A 123 24.14 -24.35 -21.58
C THR A 123 22.74 -24.77 -21.10
N ALA A 124 21.74 -23.89 -21.06
CA ALA A 124 20.40 -24.24 -20.62
C ALA A 124 19.60 -25.07 -21.65
N VAL A 125 19.25 -26.31 -21.29
CA VAL A 125 18.23 -27.10 -22.03
C VAL A 125 16.87 -26.43 -21.85
N GLU A 126 16.35 -25.82 -22.92
CA GLU A 126 15.10 -25.04 -22.96
C GLU A 126 13.82 -25.77 -22.47
N GLY A 127 13.89 -27.07 -22.20
CA GLY A 127 12.76 -27.89 -21.71
C GLY A 127 12.58 -27.89 -20.19
N GLU A 128 13.66 -28.11 -19.42
CA GLU A 128 13.60 -28.26 -17.94
C GLU A 128 12.89 -27.06 -17.29
N ILE A 129 13.38 -25.86 -17.62
CA ILE A 129 12.96 -24.57 -17.06
C ILE A 129 11.51 -24.21 -17.42
N LYS A 130 10.92 -24.87 -18.44
CA LYS A 130 9.51 -24.69 -18.81
C LYS A 130 8.59 -25.66 -18.10
N MET A 131 8.95 -26.94 -18.02
CA MET A 131 8.08 -27.97 -17.44
C MET A 131 7.88 -27.79 -15.92
N GLU A 132 8.94 -27.50 -15.16
CA GLU A 132 8.83 -27.24 -13.71
C GLU A 132 8.05 -25.93 -13.40
N CYS A 133 7.70 -25.11 -14.40
CA CYS A 133 7.14 -23.76 -14.23
C CYS A 133 5.62 -23.64 -14.45
N GLU A 134 4.98 -24.55 -15.18
CA GLU A 134 3.50 -24.60 -15.20
C GLU A 134 2.94 -25.08 -13.85
N GLU A 135 3.72 -25.88 -13.12
CA GLU A 135 3.25 -26.52 -11.89
C GLU A 135 3.18 -25.57 -10.68
N THR A 136 4.09 -24.59 -10.59
CA THR A 136 4.11 -23.57 -9.52
C THR A 136 2.99 -22.54 -9.65
N LYS A 137 2.47 -22.30 -10.86
CA LYS A 137 1.43 -21.28 -11.11
C LYS A 137 0.05 -21.67 -10.56
N SER A 138 -0.13 -22.93 -10.15
CA SER A 138 -1.34 -23.46 -9.50
C SER A 138 -1.16 -23.73 -8.00
N PHE A 139 -0.07 -23.28 -7.37
CA PHE A 139 0.35 -23.72 -6.02
C PHE A 139 -0.72 -23.54 -4.93
N LEU A 140 -1.35 -22.37 -4.81
CA LEU A 140 -2.38 -22.14 -3.77
C LEU A 140 -3.63 -23.01 -3.94
N VAL A 141 -4.01 -23.35 -5.19
CA VAL A 141 -5.16 -24.21 -5.45
C VAL A 141 -4.86 -25.65 -5.04
N LYS A 142 -3.63 -26.12 -5.26
CA LYS A 142 -3.17 -27.43 -4.80
C LYS A 142 -3.02 -27.47 -3.27
N LEU A 143 -2.44 -26.43 -2.67
CA LEU A 143 -2.25 -26.30 -1.22
C LEU A 143 -3.56 -26.43 -0.43
N ALA A 144 -4.66 -25.89 -0.94
CA ALA A 144 -6.00 -26.02 -0.34
C ALA A 144 -6.61 -27.44 -0.41
N HIS A 145 -5.89 -28.43 -0.96
CA HIS A 145 -6.30 -29.83 -1.09
C HIS A 145 -5.20 -30.82 -0.62
N TRP A 146 -4.17 -30.34 0.07
CA TRP A 146 -3.11 -31.17 0.66
C TRP A 146 -3.35 -31.35 2.16
N ASP A 147 -3.21 -32.59 2.64
CA ASP A 147 -3.18 -32.89 4.08
C ASP A 147 -1.83 -32.45 4.69
N ASP A 148 -1.77 -32.19 6.00
CA ASP A 148 -0.63 -31.54 6.67
C ASP A 148 0.75 -32.13 6.29
N GLU A 149 0.88 -33.47 6.28
CA GLU A 149 2.13 -34.16 5.91
C GLU A 149 2.53 -33.96 4.43
N GLU A 150 1.55 -33.84 3.52
CA GLU A 150 1.84 -33.51 2.11
C GLU A 150 2.29 -32.06 1.95
N THR A 151 1.75 -31.12 2.74
CA THR A 151 2.07 -29.69 2.60
C THR A 151 3.56 -29.40 2.79
N GLU A 152 4.20 -30.03 3.79
CA GLU A 152 5.62 -29.82 4.09
C GLU A 152 6.50 -30.38 2.97
N GLU A 153 6.21 -31.56 2.44
CA GLU A 153 6.97 -32.15 1.34
C GLU A 153 6.89 -31.29 0.07
N LYS A 154 5.70 -30.77 -0.27
CA LYS A 154 5.50 -29.94 -1.46
C LYS A 154 6.11 -28.53 -1.32
N LEU A 155 6.07 -27.94 -0.12
CA LEU A 155 6.80 -26.71 0.19
C LEU A 155 8.32 -26.92 0.05
N LYS A 156 8.86 -28.01 0.59
CA LYS A 156 10.28 -28.36 0.49
C LYS A 156 10.71 -28.58 -0.97
N GLN A 157 9.95 -29.34 -1.75
CA GLN A 157 10.21 -29.54 -3.19
C GLN A 157 10.28 -28.21 -3.96
N ARG A 158 9.42 -27.24 -3.62
CA ARG A 158 9.46 -25.89 -4.19
C ARG A 158 10.72 -25.11 -3.79
N VAL A 159 11.10 -25.13 -2.51
CA VAL A 159 12.33 -24.46 -2.04
C VAL A 159 13.58 -25.06 -2.71
N GLU A 160 13.62 -26.38 -2.89
CA GLU A 160 14.72 -27.07 -3.57
C GLU A 160 14.78 -26.73 -5.08
N PHE A 161 13.66 -26.50 -5.75
CA PHE A 161 13.64 -25.93 -7.12
C PHE A 161 14.25 -24.52 -7.16
N SER A 162 13.76 -23.58 -6.34
CA SER A 162 14.28 -22.21 -6.32
C SER A 162 15.78 -22.18 -5.98
N ARG A 163 16.25 -23.04 -5.06
CA ARG A 163 17.67 -23.24 -4.72
C ARG A 163 18.50 -23.77 -5.90
N ARG A 164 18.00 -24.75 -6.66
CA ARG A 164 18.66 -25.24 -7.89
C ARG A 164 18.81 -24.12 -8.92
N ALA A 165 17.77 -23.29 -9.12
CA ALA A 165 17.77 -22.19 -10.07
C ALA A 165 18.78 -21.08 -9.69
N ILE A 166 18.84 -20.68 -8.40
CA ILE A 166 19.85 -19.74 -7.89
C ILE A 166 21.27 -20.29 -8.09
N SER A 167 21.48 -21.59 -7.87
CA SER A 167 22.80 -22.22 -8.01
C SER A 167 23.31 -22.16 -9.46
N LYS A 168 22.44 -22.39 -10.46
CA LYS A 168 22.77 -22.17 -11.88
C LYS A 168 23.08 -20.68 -12.15
N LEU A 169 22.32 -19.75 -11.56
CA LEU A 169 22.51 -18.31 -11.78
C LEU A 169 23.86 -17.79 -11.25
N ILE A 170 24.34 -18.31 -10.12
CA ILE A 170 25.67 -17.98 -9.56
C ILE A 170 26.79 -18.43 -10.52
N GLN A 171 26.73 -19.68 -11.02
CA GLN A 171 27.72 -20.20 -11.98
C GLN A 171 27.81 -19.32 -13.24
N VAL A 172 26.67 -18.84 -13.74
CA VAL A 172 26.59 -17.94 -14.89
C VAL A 172 27.19 -16.57 -14.56
N PHE A 173 26.98 -16.04 -13.35
CA PHE A 173 27.62 -14.81 -12.89
C PHE A 173 29.14 -14.94 -12.73
N ASP A 174 29.63 -16.07 -12.22
CA ASP A 174 31.06 -16.38 -12.14
C ASP A 174 31.72 -16.42 -13.53
N HIS A 175 31.06 -17.07 -14.51
CA HIS A 175 31.53 -17.09 -15.89
C HIS A 175 31.57 -15.70 -16.55
N ILE A 176 30.59 -14.83 -16.27
CA ILE A 176 30.58 -13.43 -16.74
C ILE A 176 31.70 -12.64 -16.06
N THR A 177 31.92 -12.83 -14.76
CA THR A 177 32.97 -12.15 -14.00
C THR A 177 34.35 -12.53 -14.53
N GLN A 178 34.64 -13.82 -14.69
CA GLN A 178 35.89 -14.31 -15.29
C GLN A 178 36.11 -13.85 -16.73
N ARG A 179 35.03 -13.63 -17.51
CA ARG A 179 35.13 -13.03 -18.86
C ARG A 179 35.49 -11.55 -18.78
N ASN A 180 34.91 -10.81 -17.84
CA ASN A 180 35.17 -9.38 -17.65
C ASN A 180 36.57 -9.14 -17.08
N GLU A 181 37.06 -9.96 -16.15
CA GLU A 181 38.43 -9.92 -15.63
C GLU A 181 39.45 -10.09 -16.76
N LYS A 182 39.31 -11.12 -17.61
CA LYS A 182 40.18 -11.33 -18.78
C LYS A 182 40.14 -10.16 -19.76
N ILE A 183 39.00 -9.48 -19.90
CA ILE A 183 38.90 -8.26 -20.72
C ILE A 183 39.61 -7.08 -20.06
N ALA A 184 39.50 -6.92 -18.74
CA ALA A 184 40.22 -5.90 -17.98
C ALA A 184 41.75 -6.11 -18.01
N GLU A 185 42.21 -7.36 -17.86
CA GLU A 185 43.63 -7.75 -18.04
C GLU A 185 44.12 -7.42 -19.45
N MET A 186 43.36 -7.74 -20.50
CA MET A 186 43.72 -7.39 -21.88
C MET A 186 43.80 -5.86 -22.08
N ILE A 187 42.88 -5.08 -21.49
CA ILE A 187 42.92 -3.61 -21.55
C ILE A 187 44.16 -3.06 -20.80
N ALA A 188 44.43 -3.56 -19.60
CA ALA A 188 45.61 -3.18 -18.82
C ALA A 188 46.94 -3.55 -19.51
N SER A 189 46.96 -4.67 -20.25
CA SER A 189 48.13 -5.07 -21.06
C SER A 189 48.38 -4.20 -22.30
N CYS A 190 47.49 -3.23 -22.58
CA CYS A 190 47.54 -2.39 -23.78
C CYS A 190 48.09 -0.97 -23.50
N SER A 191 48.46 -0.63 -22.26
CA SER A 191 48.79 0.75 -21.85
C SER A 191 50.26 0.97 -21.44
N THR A 192 51.20 0.83 -22.38
CA THR A 192 52.50 1.56 -22.40
C THR A 192 53.15 1.46 -23.78
N THR A 193 53.24 2.58 -24.52
CA THR A 193 54.42 3.10 -25.26
C THR A 193 54.00 4.34 -26.07
N ASP A 194 53.83 5.48 -25.39
CA ASP A 194 53.94 6.79 -26.03
C ASP A 194 55.40 7.25 -25.86
N GLU A 195 56.29 6.84 -26.76
CA GLU A 195 57.60 7.49 -26.93
C GLU A 195 57.82 7.86 -28.39
N ILE A 196 58.38 9.06 -28.59
CA ILE A 196 58.53 9.69 -29.90
C ILE A 196 59.94 9.39 -30.41
N SER A 197 60.04 8.75 -31.58
CA SER A 197 61.29 8.66 -32.33
C SER A 197 61.04 8.77 -33.83
N ASP A 198 61.50 9.86 -34.44
CA ASP A 198 61.74 9.92 -35.87
C ASP A 198 62.88 8.94 -36.24
N ASP A 199 62.66 8.04 -37.20
CA ASP A 199 63.45 7.98 -38.44
C ASP A 199 62.78 7.06 -39.47
N VAL A 200 63.11 7.23 -40.76
CA VAL A 200 62.66 6.40 -41.87
C VAL A 200 63.87 5.72 -42.52
N SER A 201 64.15 4.44 -42.18
CA SER A 201 64.96 3.56 -43.03
C SER A 201 64.94 2.05 -42.72
N CYS A 202 65.05 1.27 -43.81
CA CYS A 202 65.63 -0.06 -43.96
C CYS A 202 65.17 -1.29 -43.11
N SER A 203 64.42 -2.17 -43.81
CA SER A 203 64.69 -3.62 -43.98
C SER A 203 65.01 -4.53 -42.78
N GLY A 204 64.23 -5.61 -42.62
CA GLY A 204 64.72 -6.81 -41.91
C GLY A 204 63.69 -7.90 -41.66
N ALA A 205 63.89 -9.06 -42.28
CA ALA A 205 63.33 -10.38 -42.01
C ALA A 205 62.38 -10.59 -40.79
N SER A 206 61.10 -10.79 -41.11
CA SER A 206 60.24 -11.89 -40.61
C SER A 206 60.69 -12.72 -39.38
N THR A 207 59.83 -12.78 -38.38
CA THR A 207 59.39 -14.06 -37.77
C THR A 207 57.98 -13.91 -37.21
N SER A 208 57.28 -15.03 -37.03
CA SER A 208 55.87 -15.05 -36.60
C SER A 208 55.72 -15.08 -35.09
N ASP A 209 54.85 -14.23 -34.54
CA ASP A 209 53.99 -14.65 -33.42
C ASP A 209 52.57 -14.08 -33.58
N GLY A 210 51.59 -14.88 -33.17
CA GLY A 210 50.18 -14.75 -33.54
C GLY A 210 49.37 -13.84 -32.64
N ARG A 211 49.82 -12.61 -32.35
CA ARG A 211 48.95 -11.57 -31.73
C ARG A 211 47.94 -11.07 -32.78
N PRO A 212 46.63 -11.33 -32.65
CA PRO A 212 45.64 -10.71 -33.51
C PRO A 212 45.66 -9.20 -33.26
N THR A 213 45.91 -8.41 -34.31
CA THR A 213 45.91 -6.94 -34.22
C THR A 213 44.61 -6.47 -33.57
N VAL A 214 44.65 -5.41 -32.75
CA VAL A 214 43.47 -4.93 -32.00
C VAL A 214 42.23 -4.74 -32.90
N ASN A 215 42.42 -4.26 -34.14
CA ASN A 215 41.37 -4.18 -35.16
C ASN A 215 40.70 -5.53 -35.48
N ALA A 216 41.45 -6.64 -35.58
CA ALA A 216 40.87 -7.97 -35.82
C ALA A 216 40.05 -8.47 -34.62
N MET A 217 40.50 -8.17 -33.39
CA MET A 217 39.70 -8.46 -32.18
C MET A 217 38.44 -7.59 -32.10
N LEU A 218 38.54 -6.30 -32.42
CA LEU A 218 37.39 -5.38 -32.47
C LEU A 218 36.37 -5.79 -33.54
N VAL A 219 36.82 -6.22 -34.73
CA VAL A 219 35.94 -6.77 -35.78
C VAL A 219 35.23 -8.03 -35.27
N LYS A 220 35.94 -8.96 -34.60
CA LYS A 220 35.31 -10.14 -33.99
C LYS A 220 34.29 -9.74 -32.91
N ARG A 221 34.63 -8.82 -32.00
CA ARG A 221 33.72 -8.40 -30.92
C ARG A 221 32.50 -7.63 -31.45
N ASN A 222 32.64 -6.84 -32.52
CA ASN A 222 31.50 -6.23 -33.22
C ASN A 222 30.61 -7.29 -33.89
N ALA A 223 31.18 -8.37 -34.44
CA ALA A 223 30.39 -9.48 -34.97
C ALA A 223 29.63 -10.23 -33.84
N GLU A 224 30.27 -10.44 -32.67
CA GLU A 224 29.59 -10.98 -31.48
C GLU A 224 28.44 -10.06 -31.03
N LEU A 225 28.69 -8.76 -30.85
CA LEU A 225 27.69 -7.76 -30.44
C LEU A 225 26.54 -7.59 -31.45
N SER A 226 26.81 -7.76 -32.74
CA SER A 226 25.80 -7.75 -33.79
C SER A 226 24.90 -8.99 -33.70
N ASN A 227 25.48 -10.18 -33.54
CA ASN A 227 24.73 -11.42 -33.29
C ASN A 227 23.91 -11.36 -31.99
N GLU A 228 24.47 -10.75 -30.94
CA GLU A 228 23.82 -10.50 -29.65
C GLU A 228 22.62 -9.55 -29.81
N ASN A 229 22.77 -8.45 -30.56
CA ASN A 229 21.66 -7.59 -30.96
C ASN A 229 20.57 -8.34 -31.73
N ILE A 230 20.94 -9.19 -32.69
CA ILE A 230 19.97 -9.97 -33.48
C ILE A 230 19.23 -10.99 -32.58
N LYS A 231 19.90 -11.61 -31.60
CA LYS A 231 19.25 -12.46 -30.57
C LYS A 231 18.25 -11.64 -29.74
N LEU A 232 18.66 -10.46 -29.25
CA LEU A 232 17.83 -9.57 -28.44
C LEU A 232 16.61 -9.05 -29.22
N GLN A 233 16.78 -8.64 -30.48
CA GLN A 233 15.67 -8.22 -31.35
C GLN A 233 14.65 -9.34 -31.56
N LYS A 234 15.10 -10.58 -31.83
CA LYS A 234 14.20 -11.75 -31.92
C LYS A 234 13.45 -12.01 -30.62
N MET A 235 14.11 -11.88 -29.47
CA MET A 235 13.47 -12.02 -28.16
C MET A 235 12.45 -10.91 -27.89
N ILE A 236 12.74 -9.67 -28.26
CA ILE A 236 11.81 -8.54 -28.17
C ILE A 236 10.57 -8.78 -29.04
N MET A 237 10.75 -9.19 -30.31
CA MET A 237 9.62 -9.50 -31.20
C MET A 237 8.75 -10.66 -30.68
N LYS A 238 9.37 -11.69 -30.10
CA LYS A 238 8.66 -12.80 -29.44
C LYS A 238 7.85 -12.30 -28.24
N LEU A 239 8.46 -11.56 -27.32
CA LEU A 239 7.80 -11.01 -26.14
C LEU A 239 6.68 -10.02 -26.51
N GLN A 240 6.84 -9.24 -27.57
CA GLN A 240 5.79 -8.36 -28.10
C GLN A 240 4.59 -9.16 -28.65
N SER A 241 4.83 -10.25 -29.36
CA SER A 241 3.78 -11.16 -29.85
C SER A 241 3.05 -11.87 -28.71
N GLU A 242 3.80 -12.38 -27.73
CA GLU A 242 3.23 -13.02 -26.53
C GLU A 242 2.43 -12.03 -25.68
N ASN A 243 2.92 -10.80 -25.49
CA ASN A 243 2.20 -9.74 -24.79
C ASN A 243 0.91 -9.31 -25.53
N HIS A 244 0.95 -9.22 -26.88
CA HIS A 244 -0.27 -8.96 -27.66
C HIS A 244 -1.29 -10.09 -27.54
N SER A 245 -0.84 -11.36 -27.57
CA SER A 245 -1.69 -12.53 -27.34
C SER A 245 -2.31 -12.53 -25.92
N LEU A 246 -1.52 -12.19 -24.90
CA LEU A 246 -1.99 -12.10 -23.52
C LEU A 246 -2.96 -10.93 -23.32
N SER A 247 -2.68 -9.75 -23.89
CA SER A 247 -3.58 -8.59 -23.84
C SER A 247 -4.93 -8.88 -24.52
N SER A 248 -4.92 -9.57 -25.67
CA SER A 248 -6.16 -10.04 -26.32
C SER A 248 -6.92 -11.05 -25.45
N LYS A 249 -6.22 -11.98 -24.77
CA LYS A 249 -6.83 -12.93 -23.83
C LYS A 249 -7.41 -12.24 -22.59
N VAL A 250 -6.77 -11.18 -22.08
CA VAL A 250 -7.26 -10.40 -20.93
C VAL A 250 -8.55 -9.67 -21.31
N SER A 251 -8.56 -8.92 -22.42
CA SER A 251 -9.77 -8.27 -22.94
C SER A 251 -10.91 -9.27 -23.16
N ALA A 252 -10.64 -10.44 -23.74
CA ALA A 252 -11.64 -11.50 -23.93
C ALA A 252 -12.10 -12.20 -22.62
N GLN A 253 -11.53 -11.87 -21.46
CA GLN A 253 -12.04 -12.27 -20.13
C GLN A 253 -12.73 -11.08 -19.43
N GLU A 254 -12.28 -9.85 -19.64
CA GLU A 254 -12.97 -8.62 -19.22
C GLU A 254 -14.36 -8.51 -19.88
N ASP A 255 -14.47 -8.85 -21.17
CA ASP A 255 -15.73 -8.96 -21.90
C ASP A 255 -16.67 -10.00 -21.27
N LYS A 256 -16.13 -11.13 -20.78
CA LYS A 256 -16.94 -12.16 -20.10
C LYS A 256 -17.36 -11.75 -18.70
N LEU A 257 -16.48 -11.07 -17.96
CA LEU A 257 -16.80 -10.54 -16.63
C LEU A 257 -17.91 -9.50 -16.73
N THR A 258 -17.84 -8.57 -17.70
CA THR A 258 -18.92 -7.59 -17.92
C THR A 258 -20.23 -8.26 -18.32
N ILE A 259 -20.23 -9.29 -19.17
CA ILE A 259 -21.44 -10.09 -19.51
C ILE A 259 -22.00 -10.84 -18.28
N ILE A 260 -21.15 -11.29 -17.36
CA ILE A 260 -21.58 -11.96 -16.12
C ILE A 260 -22.16 -10.95 -15.13
N ASP A 261 -21.54 -9.77 -14.98
CA ASP A 261 -22.05 -8.71 -14.10
C ASP A 261 -23.34 -8.05 -14.62
N THR A 262 -23.52 -7.86 -15.95
CA THR A 262 -24.82 -7.41 -16.47
C THR A 262 -25.90 -8.44 -16.22
N ARG A 263 -25.63 -9.73 -16.44
CA ARG A 263 -26.59 -10.81 -16.14
C ARG A 263 -26.91 -10.93 -14.65
N LYS A 264 -25.95 -10.63 -13.78
CA LYS A 264 -26.14 -10.53 -12.32
C LYS A 264 -27.00 -9.31 -11.95
N GLN A 265 -26.82 -8.17 -12.63
CA GLN A 265 -27.68 -6.99 -12.49
C GLN A 265 -29.12 -7.31 -12.91
N GLU A 266 -29.32 -7.97 -14.06
CA GLU A 266 -30.64 -8.43 -14.54
C GLU A 266 -31.34 -9.37 -13.55
N MET A 267 -30.61 -10.36 -13.02
CA MET A 267 -31.12 -11.29 -12.01
C MET A 267 -31.46 -10.58 -10.69
N ASN A 268 -30.68 -9.59 -10.26
CA ASN A 268 -30.98 -8.77 -9.08
C ASN A 268 -32.25 -7.94 -9.29
N ASN A 269 -32.38 -7.25 -10.42
CA ASN A 269 -33.58 -6.48 -10.76
C ASN A 269 -34.84 -7.38 -10.77
N SER A 270 -34.74 -8.58 -11.36
CA SER A 270 -35.82 -9.57 -11.38
C SER A 270 -36.17 -10.08 -9.97
N LEU A 271 -35.18 -10.25 -9.09
CA LEU A 271 -35.41 -10.61 -7.68
C LEU A 271 -36.09 -9.46 -6.91
N GLU A 272 -35.79 -8.21 -7.23
CA GLU A 272 -36.47 -7.05 -6.62
C GLU A 272 -37.92 -6.90 -7.10
N GLU A 273 -38.19 -7.09 -8.39
CA GLU A 273 -39.56 -7.10 -8.93
C GLU A 273 -40.39 -8.25 -8.31
N MET A 274 -39.83 -9.46 -8.21
CA MET A 274 -40.51 -10.60 -7.58
C MET A 274 -40.72 -10.40 -6.06
N LYS A 275 -39.78 -9.76 -5.35
CA LYS A 275 -39.99 -9.35 -3.94
C LYS A 275 -41.13 -8.33 -3.82
N TYR A 276 -41.21 -7.36 -4.74
CA TYR A 276 -42.27 -6.35 -4.73
C TYR A 276 -43.65 -6.96 -5.00
N GLU A 277 -43.80 -7.84 -6.00
CA GLU A 277 -45.07 -8.53 -6.24
C GLU A 277 -45.44 -9.49 -5.09
N LEU A 278 -44.47 -10.13 -4.43
CA LEU A 278 -44.69 -10.91 -3.21
C LEU A 278 -45.20 -10.04 -2.06
N GLU A 279 -44.55 -8.92 -1.75
CA GLU A 279 -44.99 -8.03 -0.67
C GLU A 279 -46.38 -7.43 -0.97
N LYS A 280 -46.65 -7.09 -2.23
CA LYS A 280 -47.95 -6.67 -2.75
C LYS A 280 -49.01 -7.77 -2.66
N ALA A 281 -48.63 -9.05 -2.76
CA ALA A 281 -49.50 -10.19 -2.51
C ALA A 281 -49.81 -10.36 -1.02
N MET A 282 -48.80 -10.34 -0.14
CA MET A 282 -48.98 -10.37 1.32
C MET A 282 -49.87 -9.21 1.82
N ARG A 283 -49.68 -8.00 1.26
CA ARG A 283 -50.53 -6.82 1.52
C ARG A 283 -51.98 -6.96 1.01
N ARG A 284 -52.28 -7.93 0.12
CA ARG A 284 -53.66 -8.33 -0.26
C ARG A 284 -54.19 -9.39 0.71
N GLU A 285 -53.37 -10.38 1.05
CA GLU A 285 -53.68 -11.48 1.99
C GLU A 285 -54.09 -10.92 3.36
N CYS A 286 -53.28 -10.07 4.00
CA CYS A 286 -53.64 -9.42 5.26
C CYS A 286 -54.95 -8.60 5.21
N LYS A 287 -55.35 -8.10 4.03
CA LYS A 287 -56.63 -7.40 3.83
C LYS A 287 -57.81 -8.36 3.63
N LEU A 288 -57.56 -9.56 3.11
CA LEU A 288 -58.54 -10.63 3.06
C LEU A 288 -58.72 -11.24 4.45
N ASP A 289 -57.64 -11.47 5.20
CA ASP A 289 -57.69 -11.97 6.59
C ASP A 289 -58.43 -11.00 7.51
N PHE A 290 -58.15 -9.70 7.43
CA PHE A 290 -58.89 -8.69 8.20
C PHE A 290 -60.39 -8.73 7.88
N ARG A 291 -60.75 -8.85 6.58
CA ARG A 291 -62.14 -8.98 6.15
C ARG A 291 -62.77 -10.31 6.59
N LEU A 292 -62.02 -11.42 6.55
CA LEU A 292 -62.47 -12.72 7.03
C LEU A 292 -62.73 -12.69 8.53
N ALA A 293 -61.84 -12.07 9.34
CA ALA A 293 -62.06 -11.86 10.76
C ALA A 293 -63.30 -10.96 11.02
N GLU A 294 -63.49 -9.90 10.24
CA GLU A 294 -64.68 -9.04 10.33
C GLU A 294 -65.97 -9.79 9.92
N TYR A 295 -65.92 -10.63 8.89
CA TYR A 295 -67.04 -11.48 8.47
C TYR A 295 -67.34 -12.58 9.49
N VAL A 296 -66.33 -13.29 10.01
CA VAL A 296 -66.49 -14.30 11.07
C VAL A 296 -67.11 -13.69 12.32
N LYS A 297 -66.70 -12.47 12.70
CA LYS A 297 -67.33 -11.73 13.78
C LYS A 297 -68.80 -11.40 13.46
N LYS A 298 -69.09 -10.87 12.27
CA LYS A 298 -70.46 -10.56 11.83
C LYS A 298 -71.34 -11.80 11.70
N THR A 299 -70.82 -12.95 11.27
CA THR A 299 -71.57 -14.21 11.24
C THR A 299 -71.81 -14.72 12.66
N HIS A 300 -70.87 -14.55 13.59
CA HIS A 300 -71.10 -14.89 15.00
C HIS A 300 -72.18 -13.98 15.63
N ASP A 301 -72.13 -12.67 15.38
CA ASP A 301 -73.15 -11.70 15.80
C ASP A 301 -74.53 -12.00 15.16
N LEU A 302 -74.54 -12.45 13.90
CA LEU A 302 -75.75 -12.86 13.16
C LEU A 302 -76.27 -14.24 13.57
N GLU A 303 -75.42 -15.22 13.91
CA GLU A 303 -75.81 -16.51 14.47
C GLU A 303 -76.46 -16.31 15.84
N MET A 304 -75.85 -15.47 16.69
CA MET A 304 -76.44 -15.04 17.97
C MET A 304 -77.76 -14.25 17.79
N SER A 305 -78.04 -13.75 16.58
CA SER A 305 -79.30 -13.09 16.20
C SER A 305 -80.30 -14.01 15.47
N LEU A 306 -79.84 -15.06 14.78
CA LEU A 306 -80.65 -16.05 14.07
C LEU A 306 -81.09 -17.19 15.00
N MET A 307 -80.28 -17.54 15.99
CA MET A 307 -80.69 -18.29 17.17
C MET A 307 -81.81 -17.56 17.97
N LYS A 308 -82.03 -16.28 17.68
CA LYS A 308 -83.12 -15.43 18.15
C LYS A 308 -84.30 -15.28 17.17
N ALA A 309 -84.21 -15.79 15.93
CA ALA A 309 -85.14 -15.45 14.83
C ALA A 309 -85.61 -16.59 13.90
N SER A 310 -85.06 -17.81 13.98
CA SER A 310 -85.37 -18.91 13.04
C SER A 310 -86.80 -19.49 13.17
N ALA A 311 -87.78 -19.01 12.37
CA ALA A 311 -89.20 -19.43 12.42
C ALA A 311 -90.18 -19.48 11.12
N THR A 312 -89.85 -19.41 9.76
CA THR A 312 -90.80 -19.29 8.50
C THR A 312 -90.45 -19.87 7.00
N ASN A 313 -91.27 -19.72 5.86
CA ASN A 313 -91.24 -20.32 4.40
C ASN A 313 -92.01 -19.50 3.21
N GLY A 314 -92.22 -19.71 1.82
CA GLY A 314 -91.91 -20.59 0.57
C GLY A 314 -92.66 -20.29 -0.88
N PRO A 315 -92.35 -20.84 -2.15
CA PRO A 315 -92.78 -20.38 -3.59
C PRO A 315 -93.13 -21.37 -4.87
N ASN A 316 -93.52 -20.97 -6.17
CA ASN A 316 -93.77 -21.84 -7.46
C ASN A 316 -93.80 -21.36 -9.05
N ASN A 317 -94.60 -21.93 -10.08
CA ASN A 317 -94.36 -22.14 -11.63
C ASN A 317 -95.43 -21.82 -12.86
N ALA A 318 -95.19 -22.06 -14.24
CA ALA A 318 -96.07 -21.77 -15.52
C ALA A 318 -95.80 -22.42 -17.02
N ASN A 319 -96.68 -22.37 -18.12
CA ASN A 319 -96.58 -22.77 -19.66
C ASN A 319 -97.91 -22.54 -20.62
N ASN A 320 -98.25 -22.77 -21.98
CA ASN A 320 -97.73 -22.82 -23.46
C ASN A 320 -98.77 -23.25 -24.70
N MET A 321 -98.58 -23.07 -26.10
CA MET A 321 -99.18 -23.76 -27.42
C MET A 321 -99.66 -23.07 -28.84
N LYS A 322 -100.34 -23.73 -29.92
CA LYS A 322 -100.34 -23.47 -31.49
C LYS A 322 -101.56 -23.91 -32.51
N ALA A 323 -101.70 -23.53 -33.87
CA ALA A 323 -102.78 -23.89 -34.98
C ALA A 323 -102.55 -23.71 -36.60
N ASP A 324 -103.46 -24.07 -37.64
CA ASP A 324 -103.36 -23.96 -39.22
C ASP A 324 -104.63 -24.26 -40.28
N SER A 325 -104.62 -24.01 -41.67
CA SER A 325 -105.33 -24.66 -42.95
C SER A 325 -106.16 -23.94 -44.22
N PRO A 326 -106.37 -24.49 -45.52
CA PRO A 326 -106.93 -23.85 -46.85
C PRO A 326 -107.85 -24.61 -48.01
N ALA A 327 -108.28 -24.05 -49.25
CA ALA A 327 -109.19 -24.65 -50.41
C ALA A 327 -109.27 -24.07 -51.97
N THR A 328 -110.14 -24.54 -52.99
CA THR A 328 -110.17 -24.26 -54.56
C THR A 328 -111.52 -24.33 -55.51
N ALA A 329 -111.57 -24.10 -56.92
CA ALA A 329 -112.79 -24.04 -57.92
C ALA A 329 -112.67 -24.16 -59.57
N SER A 330 -113.73 -24.03 -60.51
CA SER A 330 -113.76 -24.18 -62.09
C SER A 330 -115.00 -23.67 -63.05
N VAL A 331 -115.04 -23.72 -64.47
CA VAL A 331 -116.07 -23.09 -65.52
C VAL A 331 -116.31 -23.67 -67.05
N ASN A 332 -117.14 -23.09 -68.05
CA ASN A 332 -117.50 -23.55 -69.51
C ASN A 332 -118.21 -22.57 -70.66
N LYS A 333 -118.69 -23.02 -71.91
CA LYS A 333 -119.15 -22.40 -73.29
C LYS A 333 -118.06 -21.83 -74.21
N SER A 334 -117.10 -21.18 -73.58
CA SER A 334 -115.71 -21.59 -73.74
C SER A 334 -115.28 -21.81 -75.20
N LYS A 335 -115.28 -23.03 -75.76
CA LYS A 335 -114.49 -23.44 -76.94
C LYS A 335 -114.34 -22.56 -78.18
N LEU A 336 -115.23 -21.63 -78.51
CA LEU A 336 -114.96 -20.62 -79.57
C LEU A 336 -114.39 -19.32 -78.98
N GLU A 337 -114.98 -18.85 -77.88
CA GLU A 337 -114.45 -17.76 -77.04
C GLU A 337 -113.04 -18.13 -76.52
N GLU A 338 -112.75 -19.41 -76.27
CA GLU A 338 -111.42 -19.97 -75.98
C GLU A 338 -110.46 -19.83 -77.14
N MET A 339 -110.86 -19.93 -78.42
CA MET A 339 -109.90 -19.80 -79.51
C MET A 339 -109.57 -18.33 -79.80
N GLU A 340 -110.53 -17.42 -79.60
CA GLU A 340 -110.28 -15.99 -79.63
C GLU A 340 -109.48 -15.54 -78.38
N GLN A 341 -109.84 -16.00 -77.18
CA GLN A 341 -109.06 -15.81 -75.96
C GLN A 341 -107.68 -16.46 -76.04
N ASN A 342 -107.51 -17.65 -76.60
CA ASN A 342 -106.17 -18.25 -76.78
C ASN A 342 -105.34 -17.43 -77.76
N LEU A 343 -105.93 -16.84 -78.80
CA LEU A 343 -105.19 -15.93 -79.68
C LEU A 343 -104.78 -14.65 -78.92
N GLU A 344 -105.70 -14.07 -78.16
CA GLU A 344 -105.47 -12.87 -77.33
C GLU A 344 -104.39 -13.14 -76.26
N ILE A 345 -104.54 -14.21 -75.47
CA ILE A 345 -103.56 -14.72 -74.49
C ILE A 345 -102.21 -15.01 -75.15
N GLN A 346 -102.14 -15.55 -76.38
CA GLN A 346 -100.85 -15.74 -77.06
C GLN A 346 -100.24 -14.41 -77.52
N THR A 347 -101.04 -13.39 -77.88
CA THR A 347 -100.53 -12.04 -78.16
C THR A 347 -100.10 -11.30 -76.89
N GLU A 348 -100.81 -11.45 -75.77
CA GLU A 348 -100.42 -10.95 -74.46
C GLU A 348 -99.15 -11.64 -73.95
N LEU A 349 -99.06 -12.97 -74.08
CA LEU A 349 -97.87 -13.75 -73.72
C LEU A 349 -96.67 -13.38 -74.60
N ALA A 350 -96.87 -13.08 -75.88
CA ALA A 350 -95.82 -12.58 -76.75
C ALA A 350 -95.37 -11.16 -76.36
N ALA A 351 -96.31 -10.28 -76.00
CA ALA A 351 -96.00 -8.94 -75.49
C ALA A 351 -95.29 -8.98 -74.13
N ALA A 352 -95.74 -9.82 -73.21
CA ALA A 352 -95.13 -10.03 -71.90
C ALA A 352 -93.70 -10.60 -72.02
N ARG A 353 -93.49 -11.59 -72.90
CA ARG A 353 -92.14 -12.11 -73.22
C ARG A 353 -91.24 -11.06 -73.88
N LEU A 354 -91.80 -10.18 -74.71
CA LEU A 354 -91.04 -9.07 -75.31
C LEU A 354 -90.64 -8.05 -74.23
N GLN A 355 -91.54 -7.71 -73.32
CA GLN A 355 -91.25 -6.85 -72.17
C GLN A 355 -90.21 -7.49 -71.25
N GLU A 356 -90.36 -8.76 -70.89
CA GLU A 356 -89.40 -9.51 -70.07
C GLU A 356 -88.02 -9.52 -70.72
N LEU A 357 -87.93 -9.77 -72.03
CA LEU A 357 -86.68 -9.67 -72.78
C LEU A 357 -86.09 -8.26 -72.75
N GLN A 358 -86.89 -7.21 -72.89
CA GLN A 358 -86.42 -5.82 -72.80
C GLN A 358 -85.92 -5.48 -71.39
N GLU A 359 -86.64 -5.87 -70.34
CA GLU A 359 -86.22 -5.73 -68.96
C GLU A 359 -84.91 -6.49 -68.68
N MET A 360 -84.76 -7.72 -69.19
CA MET A 360 -83.54 -8.51 -69.05
C MET A 360 -82.36 -7.93 -69.84
N LEU A 361 -82.63 -7.27 -70.97
CA LEU A 361 -81.62 -6.55 -71.75
C LEU A 361 -81.15 -5.28 -71.01
N ASP A 362 -82.07 -4.54 -70.36
CA ASP A 362 -81.73 -3.38 -69.55
C ASP A 362 -81.09 -3.73 -68.20
N LYS A 363 -81.50 -4.84 -67.56
CA LYS A 363 -80.80 -5.45 -66.42
C LYS A 363 -79.35 -5.81 -66.82
N ASN A 364 -79.14 -6.44 -67.98
CA ASN A 364 -77.80 -6.70 -68.52
C ASN A 364 -76.98 -5.42 -68.76
N LYS A 365 -77.55 -4.39 -69.43
CA LYS A 365 -76.85 -3.10 -69.63
C LYS A 365 -76.39 -2.49 -68.30
N ASN A 366 -77.21 -2.57 -67.26
CA ASN A 366 -76.87 -2.01 -65.95
C ASN A 366 -75.83 -2.86 -65.22
N LEU A 367 -75.86 -4.20 -65.33
CA LEU A 367 -74.80 -5.07 -64.82
C LEU A 367 -73.45 -4.80 -65.54
N THR A 368 -73.44 -4.64 -66.87
CA THR A 368 -72.23 -4.28 -67.61
C THR A 368 -71.66 -2.93 -67.15
N LYS A 369 -72.50 -1.91 -66.93
CA LYS A 369 -72.06 -0.62 -66.36
C LYS A 369 -71.46 -0.77 -64.96
N GLN A 370 -72.05 -1.62 -64.11
CA GLN A 370 -71.51 -1.88 -62.76
C GLN A 370 -70.15 -2.58 -62.84
N VAL A 371 -69.99 -3.59 -63.71
CA VAL A 371 -68.71 -4.29 -63.94
C VAL A 371 -67.64 -3.33 -64.44
N GLU A 372 -67.94 -2.45 -65.40
CA GLU A 372 -66.98 -1.47 -65.91
C GLU A 372 -66.61 -0.41 -64.86
N ASN A 373 -67.56 0.03 -64.03
CA ASN A 373 -67.29 0.93 -62.91
C ASN A 373 -66.39 0.25 -61.84
N LEU A 374 -66.68 -1.00 -61.49
CA LEU A 374 -65.85 -1.78 -60.55
C LEU A 374 -64.43 -2.02 -61.08
N LYS A 375 -64.25 -2.30 -62.39
CA LYS A 375 -62.93 -2.37 -63.04
C LYS A 375 -62.15 -1.05 -62.94
N MET A 376 -62.81 0.09 -63.09
CA MET A 376 -62.18 1.41 -62.97
C MET A 376 -61.74 1.68 -61.52
N ASN A 377 -62.60 1.38 -60.54
CA ASN A 377 -62.28 1.51 -59.12
C ASN A 377 -61.15 0.57 -58.66
N LEU A 378 -61.04 -0.63 -59.26
CA LEU A 378 -59.93 -1.56 -59.04
C LEU A 378 -58.59 -1.08 -59.64
N LYS A 379 -58.62 -0.30 -60.73
CA LYS A 379 -57.40 0.30 -61.31
C LYS A 379 -56.94 1.55 -60.55
N ASN A 380 -57.88 2.38 -60.10
CA ASN A 380 -57.62 3.65 -59.44
C ASN A 380 -58.09 3.59 -57.98
N ILE A 381 -57.45 2.76 -57.17
CA ILE A 381 -57.74 2.65 -55.72
C ILE A 381 -57.43 4.01 -55.05
N PRO A 382 -58.41 4.70 -54.43
CA PRO A 382 -58.17 6.01 -53.82
C PRO A 382 -57.26 5.92 -52.60
N THR A 383 -56.39 6.92 -52.41
CA THR A 383 -55.42 6.99 -51.31
C THR A 383 -56.08 6.80 -49.94
N GLU A 384 -57.24 7.41 -49.71
CA GLU A 384 -58.03 7.26 -48.48
C GLU A 384 -58.42 5.81 -48.18
N VAL A 385 -58.73 4.98 -49.18
CA VAL A 385 -59.06 3.56 -48.96
C VAL A 385 -57.84 2.81 -48.43
N ILE A 386 -56.66 3.09 -49.01
CA ILE A 386 -55.37 2.57 -48.53
C ILE A 386 -55.10 3.09 -47.11
N ARG A 387 -55.31 4.39 -46.86
CA ARG A 387 -55.04 5.04 -45.57
C ARG A 387 -55.98 4.58 -44.44
N THR A 388 -57.16 4.07 -44.78
CA THR A 388 -58.09 3.40 -43.86
C THR A 388 -57.92 1.89 -43.78
N SER A 389 -57.00 1.28 -44.56
CA SER A 389 -56.81 -0.16 -44.54
C SER A 389 -56.19 -0.63 -43.21
N ILE A 390 -56.48 -1.87 -42.82
CA ILE A 390 -55.98 -2.46 -41.58
C ILE A 390 -54.45 -2.60 -41.65
N GLU A 391 -53.93 -2.93 -42.84
CA GLU A 391 -52.51 -3.07 -43.13
C GLU A 391 -51.78 -1.72 -42.97
N TYR A 392 -52.30 -0.65 -43.58
CA TYR A 392 -51.70 0.69 -43.48
C TYR A 392 -51.78 1.24 -42.04
N THR A 393 -52.94 1.12 -41.38
CA THR A 393 -53.11 1.63 -40.01
C THR A 393 -52.27 0.85 -38.99
N THR A 394 -52.13 -0.47 -39.16
CA THR A 394 -51.19 -1.30 -38.37
C THR A 394 -49.75 -0.88 -38.61
N LEU A 395 -49.33 -0.70 -39.87
CA LEU A 395 -47.96 -0.27 -40.20
C LEU A 395 -47.67 1.15 -39.68
N GLN A 396 -48.64 2.06 -39.76
CA GLN A 396 -48.54 3.41 -39.19
C GLN A 396 -48.40 3.36 -37.67
N SER A 397 -49.14 2.49 -36.99
CA SER A 397 -49.03 2.27 -35.54
C SER A 397 -47.66 1.71 -35.15
N GLN A 398 -47.17 0.69 -35.85
CA GLN A 398 -45.85 0.10 -35.64
C GLN A 398 -44.72 1.12 -35.88
N PHE A 399 -44.78 1.87 -36.98
CA PHE A 399 -43.83 2.96 -37.25
C PHE A 399 -43.85 4.03 -36.17
N SER A 400 -45.03 4.43 -35.69
CA SER A 400 -45.16 5.42 -34.63
C SER A 400 -44.55 4.92 -33.30
N SER A 401 -44.75 3.64 -32.98
CA SER A 401 -44.15 3.01 -31.79
C SER A 401 -42.62 3.00 -31.90
N LEU A 402 -42.07 2.47 -32.99
CA LEU A 402 -40.63 2.39 -33.23
C LEU A 402 -39.97 3.77 -33.30
N PHE A 403 -40.64 4.77 -33.87
CA PHE A 403 -40.15 6.15 -33.90
C PHE A 403 -40.13 6.78 -32.49
N THR A 404 -41.13 6.50 -31.67
CA THR A 404 -41.19 6.98 -30.27
C THR A 404 -40.10 6.32 -29.43
N GLU A 405 -39.95 5.00 -29.53
CA GLU A 405 -38.91 4.21 -28.87
C GLU A 405 -37.49 4.65 -29.30
N ALA A 406 -37.23 4.83 -30.60
CA ALA A 406 -35.95 5.30 -31.12
C ALA A 406 -35.62 6.74 -30.70
N ASN A 407 -36.63 7.59 -30.49
CA ASN A 407 -36.43 8.93 -29.91
C ASN A 407 -36.15 8.85 -28.41
N GLN A 408 -36.86 8.01 -27.66
CA GLN A 408 -36.64 7.81 -26.22
C GLN A 408 -35.26 7.20 -25.93
N MET A 409 -34.84 6.19 -26.71
CA MET A 409 -33.48 5.64 -26.68
C MET A 409 -32.42 6.72 -26.91
N ARG A 410 -32.63 7.62 -27.88
CA ARG A 410 -31.72 8.75 -28.15
C ARG A 410 -31.71 9.75 -26.99
N GLN A 411 -32.86 10.02 -26.38
CA GLN A 411 -33.00 10.93 -25.25
C GLN A 411 -32.31 10.38 -23.99
N ASN A 412 -32.47 9.09 -23.72
CA ASN A 412 -31.78 8.36 -22.64
C ASN A 412 -30.26 8.33 -22.87
N ALA A 413 -29.81 8.10 -24.11
CA ALA A 413 -28.38 8.14 -24.45
C ALA A 413 -27.77 9.54 -24.22
N VAL A 414 -28.47 10.61 -24.62
CA VAL A 414 -28.05 12.00 -24.37
C VAL A 414 -28.05 12.31 -22.86
N PHE A 415 -29.07 11.88 -22.12
CA PHE A 415 -29.13 12.06 -20.66
C PHE A 415 -27.97 11.35 -19.94
N ASN A 416 -27.72 10.08 -20.27
CA ASN A 416 -26.60 9.31 -19.71
C ASN A 416 -25.24 9.95 -20.05
N PHE A 417 -25.08 10.47 -21.27
CA PHE A 417 -23.85 11.17 -21.68
C PHE A 417 -23.63 12.49 -20.92
N ILE A 418 -24.70 13.27 -20.71
CA ILE A 418 -24.67 14.48 -19.86
C ILE A 418 -24.30 14.09 -18.42
N GLN A 419 -24.92 13.05 -17.85
CA GLN A 419 -24.65 12.63 -16.48
C GLN A 419 -23.23 12.08 -16.30
N GLN A 420 -22.68 11.34 -17.29
CA GLN A 420 -21.27 10.95 -17.31
C GLN A 420 -20.34 12.18 -17.29
N ILE A 421 -20.61 13.19 -18.12
CA ILE A 421 -19.88 14.46 -18.13
C ILE A 421 -19.97 15.18 -16.78
N GLU A 422 -21.14 15.22 -16.14
CA GLU A 422 -21.33 15.80 -14.80
C GLU A 422 -20.50 15.06 -13.74
N THR A 423 -20.49 13.72 -13.75
CA THR A 423 -19.64 12.94 -12.83
C THR A 423 -18.15 13.14 -13.07
N ALA A 424 -17.70 13.23 -14.32
CA ALA A 424 -16.31 13.49 -14.66
C ALA A 424 -15.86 14.90 -14.22
N LYS A 425 -16.71 15.93 -14.39
CA LYS A 425 -16.48 17.28 -13.83
C LYS A 425 -16.36 17.26 -12.31
N SER A 426 -17.25 16.52 -11.63
CA SER A 426 -17.26 16.38 -10.17
C SER A 426 -15.98 15.72 -9.65
N GLN A 427 -15.54 14.63 -10.29
CA GLN A 427 -14.27 13.96 -9.97
C GLN A 427 -13.06 14.88 -10.20
N LEU A 428 -13.02 15.64 -11.31
CA LEU A 428 -11.97 16.64 -11.55
C LEU A 428 -11.96 17.77 -10.51
N ALA A 429 -13.12 18.22 -10.05
CA ALA A 429 -13.22 19.21 -8.98
C ALA A 429 -12.72 18.66 -7.63
N ALA A 430 -13.09 17.42 -7.29
CA ALA A 430 -12.62 16.73 -6.09
C ALA A 430 -11.08 16.53 -6.11
N LEU A 431 -10.52 16.07 -7.23
CA LEU A 431 -9.07 15.92 -7.41
C LEU A 431 -8.33 17.26 -7.27
N ARG A 432 -8.85 18.35 -7.86
CA ARG A 432 -8.29 19.69 -7.70
C ARG A 432 -8.31 20.17 -6.25
N SER A 433 -9.41 19.92 -5.52
CA SER A 433 -9.50 20.28 -4.10
C SER A 433 -8.55 19.46 -3.22
N ALA A 434 -8.39 18.16 -3.50
CA ALA A 434 -7.42 17.30 -2.80
C ALA A 434 -5.98 17.76 -3.06
N HIS A 435 -5.64 18.08 -4.31
CA HIS A 435 -4.31 18.57 -4.68
C HIS A 435 -4.00 19.96 -4.10
N SER A 436 -4.99 20.86 -3.99
CA SER A 436 -4.84 22.16 -3.28
C SER A 436 -4.46 21.94 -1.82
N LYS A 437 -5.18 21.07 -1.12
CA LYS A 437 -4.90 20.74 0.28
C LYS A 437 -3.55 20.05 0.46
N GLN A 438 -3.11 19.24 -0.51
CA GLN A 438 -1.78 18.64 -0.48
C GLN A 438 -0.68 19.69 -0.64
N ILE A 439 -0.88 20.72 -1.47
CA ILE A 439 0.03 21.88 -1.54
C ILE A 439 0.04 22.64 -0.21
N GLU A 440 -1.13 22.97 0.35
CA GLU A 440 -1.25 23.66 1.66
C GLU A 440 -0.52 22.91 2.79
N VAL A 441 -0.56 21.57 2.79
CA VAL A 441 0.20 20.72 3.74
C VAL A 441 1.70 20.78 3.47
N MET A 442 2.16 20.61 2.21
CA MET A 442 3.59 20.69 1.89
C MET A 442 4.18 22.08 2.18
N GLU A 443 3.43 23.16 1.94
CA GLU A 443 3.84 24.53 2.29
C GLU A 443 3.97 24.70 3.81
N SER A 444 3.09 24.08 4.60
CA SER A 444 3.18 24.06 6.07
C SER A 444 4.38 23.23 6.56
N GLU A 445 4.62 22.06 5.99
CA GLU A 445 5.77 21.19 6.30
C GLU A 445 7.10 21.87 5.94
N GLU A 446 7.19 22.52 4.77
CA GLU A 446 8.37 23.28 4.35
C GLU A 446 8.61 24.52 5.24
N CYS A 447 7.55 25.16 5.72
CA CYS A 447 7.65 26.25 6.69
C CYS A 447 8.21 25.77 8.04
N GLN A 448 7.68 24.66 8.58
CA GLN A 448 8.19 24.05 9.82
C GLN A 448 9.62 23.54 9.67
N ALA A 449 10.00 23.01 8.50
CA ALA A 449 11.37 22.59 8.22
C ALA A 449 12.35 23.78 8.19
N ARG A 450 11.94 24.94 7.65
CA ARG A 450 12.73 26.17 7.72
C ARG A 450 12.87 26.69 9.15
N GLU A 451 11.80 26.66 9.94
CA GLU A 451 11.82 27.09 11.35
C GLU A 451 12.76 26.21 12.19
N GLN A 452 12.67 24.88 12.06
CA GLN A 452 13.58 23.94 12.72
C GLN A 452 15.04 24.11 12.27
N MET A 453 15.28 24.39 10.98
CA MET A 453 16.63 24.70 10.48
C MET A 453 17.18 25.99 11.11
N GLN A 454 16.37 27.05 11.17
CA GLN A 454 16.73 28.31 11.81
C GLN A 454 17.07 28.11 13.30
N ASP A 455 16.27 27.34 14.04
CA ASP A 455 16.55 27.00 15.44
C ASP A 455 17.83 26.17 15.61
N THR A 456 18.16 25.28 14.66
CA THR A 456 19.46 24.59 14.69
C THR A 456 20.62 25.51 14.39
N MET A 457 20.47 26.46 13.46
CA MET A 457 21.49 27.45 13.15
C MET A 457 21.76 28.36 14.35
N ASN A 458 20.70 28.94 14.93
CA ASN A 458 20.76 29.82 16.09
C ASN A 458 21.49 29.14 17.26
N ARG A 459 21.15 27.87 17.57
CA ARG A 459 21.81 27.10 18.64
C ARG A 459 23.29 26.86 18.37
N HIS A 460 23.66 26.54 17.13
CA HIS A 460 25.07 26.36 16.77
C HIS A 460 25.84 27.70 16.78
N GLU A 461 25.18 28.84 16.52
CA GLU A 461 25.77 30.16 16.74
C GLU A 461 25.97 30.47 18.23
N GLU A 462 25.03 30.11 19.11
CA GLU A 462 25.18 30.19 20.58
C GLU A 462 26.31 29.29 21.10
N GLU A 463 26.38 28.04 20.63
CA GLU A 463 27.46 27.10 20.95
C GLU A 463 28.82 27.63 20.49
N LEU A 464 28.92 28.16 19.26
CA LEU A 464 30.14 28.80 18.74
C LEU A 464 30.52 30.06 19.53
N TYR A 465 29.55 30.85 19.98
CA TYR A 465 29.81 32.02 20.84
C TYR A 465 30.34 31.59 22.22
N GLN A 466 29.74 30.56 22.82
CA GLN A 466 30.19 30.01 24.10
C GLN A 466 31.61 29.43 24.01
N VAL A 467 31.92 28.63 22.99
CA VAL A 467 33.28 28.09 22.76
C VAL A 467 34.31 29.20 22.54
N ARG A 468 33.97 30.27 21.80
CA ARG A 468 34.84 31.46 21.65
C ARG A 468 35.12 32.15 22.98
N ARG A 469 34.09 32.29 23.82
CA ARG A 469 34.21 32.88 25.16
C ARG A 469 35.07 32.02 26.10
N GLU A 470 34.91 30.71 26.06
CA GLU A 470 35.73 29.76 26.83
C GLU A 470 37.19 29.76 26.36
N TYR A 471 37.43 29.86 25.05
CA TYR A 471 38.77 30.05 24.50
C TYR A 471 39.43 31.35 24.99
N GLU A 472 38.72 32.48 24.94
CA GLU A 472 39.27 33.77 25.38
C GLU A 472 39.52 33.80 26.90
N MET A 473 38.66 33.16 27.71
CA MET A 473 38.89 32.93 29.13
C MET A 473 40.18 32.13 29.37
N LEU A 474 40.30 30.96 28.74
CA LEU A 474 41.45 30.06 28.92
C LEU A 474 42.75 30.69 28.42
N ARG A 475 42.68 31.52 27.37
CA ARG A 475 43.79 32.33 26.87
C ARG A 475 44.23 33.38 27.92
N LEU A 476 43.29 34.11 28.52
CA LEU A 476 43.60 35.08 29.57
C LEU A 476 44.19 34.41 30.82
N GLU A 477 43.67 33.25 31.21
CA GLU A 477 44.25 32.42 32.28
C GLU A 477 45.68 31.96 31.92
N PHE A 478 45.94 31.58 30.67
CA PHE A 478 47.29 31.21 30.21
C PHE A 478 48.26 32.40 30.22
N GLU A 479 47.86 33.56 29.69
CA GLU A 479 48.66 34.79 29.71
C GLU A 479 48.96 35.24 31.15
N GLN A 480 47.98 35.13 32.06
CA GLN A 480 48.16 35.42 33.48
C GLN A 480 49.15 34.44 34.15
N ASN A 481 48.96 33.13 33.97
CA ASN A 481 49.86 32.11 34.52
C ASN A 481 51.29 32.23 33.98
N LEU A 482 51.46 32.57 32.70
CA LEU A 482 52.77 32.84 32.11
C LEU A 482 53.46 34.02 32.81
N SER A 483 52.76 35.15 32.96
CA SER A 483 53.30 36.34 33.64
C SER A 483 53.68 36.10 35.11
N ALA A 484 52.91 35.28 35.82
CA ALA A 484 53.21 34.88 37.20
C ALA A 484 54.44 33.96 37.28
N ASN A 485 54.59 33.04 36.31
CA ASN A 485 55.73 32.14 36.24
C ASN A 485 57.03 32.91 35.91
N GLU A 486 56.98 33.88 34.99
CA GLU A 486 58.11 34.78 34.68
C GLU A 486 58.59 35.55 35.92
N GLN A 487 57.67 36.08 36.73
CA GLN A 487 57.99 36.75 38.01
C GLN A 487 58.64 35.81 39.04
N SER A 488 58.35 34.50 38.98
CA SER A 488 59.00 33.51 39.86
C SER A 488 60.47 33.27 39.52
N GLY A 489 60.89 33.51 38.27
CA GLY A 489 62.22 33.21 37.77
C GLY A 489 63.35 33.95 38.51
N PRO A 490 63.28 35.29 38.64
CA PRO A 490 64.23 36.08 39.43
C PRO A 490 64.28 35.66 40.91
N LEU A 491 63.14 35.50 41.57
CA LEU A 491 63.05 35.08 42.97
C LEU A 491 63.71 33.71 43.18
N ASN A 492 63.42 32.74 42.32
CA ASN A 492 64.06 31.43 42.34
C ASN A 492 65.56 31.48 42.01
N LYS A 493 66.07 32.54 41.37
CA LYS A 493 67.51 32.76 41.15
C LYS A 493 68.18 33.35 42.39
N GLU A 494 67.56 34.34 43.02
CA GLU A 494 68.04 34.96 44.28
C GLU A 494 68.06 33.96 45.43
N ILE A 495 67.00 33.15 45.60
CA ILE A 495 66.96 32.06 46.59
C ILE A 495 68.14 31.11 46.38
N ARG A 496 68.43 30.70 45.14
CA ARG A 496 69.58 29.82 44.84
C ARG A 496 70.94 30.48 45.11
N LEU A 497 71.08 31.79 44.91
CA LEU A 497 72.30 32.54 45.25
C LEU A 497 72.49 32.66 46.77
N MET A 498 71.43 32.97 47.53
CA MET A 498 71.47 32.97 49.00
C MET A 498 71.83 31.59 49.56
N LEU A 499 71.24 30.52 49.02
CA LEU A 499 71.54 29.14 49.41
C LEU A 499 72.99 28.72 49.05
N ALA A 500 73.59 29.34 48.03
CA ALA A 500 75.01 29.14 47.71
C ALA A 500 75.92 29.90 48.70
N SER A 501 75.60 31.15 49.05
CA SER A 501 76.36 31.94 50.05
C SER A 501 76.34 31.25 51.41
N ALA A 502 75.17 30.90 51.92
CA ALA A 502 75.01 30.22 53.21
C ALA A 502 75.75 28.86 53.28
N LYS A 503 75.88 28.16 52.14
CA LYS A 503 76.70 26.94 52.03
C LYS A 503 78.21 27.25 52.06
N ALA A 504 78.66 28.29 51.36
CA ALA A 504 80.06 28.72 51.38
C ALA A 504 80.48 29.21 52.78
N GLU A 505 79.65 30.00 53.45
CA GLU A 505 79.86 30.45 54.84
C GLU A 505 79.92 29.27 55.81
N ASN A 506 79.00 28.30 55.70
CA ASN A 506 79.07 27.05 56.47
C ASN A 506 80.36 26.26 56.20
N GLN A 507 80.86 26.26 54.96
CA GLN A 507 82.11 25.58 54.61
C GLN A 507 83.34 26.31 55.17
N GLN A 508 83.34 27.65 55.18
CA GLN A 508 84.37 28.46 55.84
C GLN A 508 84.36 28.25 57.36
N LEU A 509 83.19 28.33 58.01
CA LEU A 509 83.06 28.07 59.46
C LEU A 509 83.55 26.67 59.84
N LYS A 510 83.32 25.65 59.00
CA LYS A 510 83.88 24.30 59.19
C LYS A 510 85.41 24.26 59.03
N GLN A 511 85.99 25.04 58.11
CA GLN A 511 87.46 25.17 57.99
C GLN A 511 88.06 25.90 59.19
N GLU A 512 87.41 26.96 59.68
CA GLU A 512 87.84 27.71 60.85
C GLU A 512 87.73 26.88 62.14
N ALA A 513 86.63 26.17 62.35
CA ALA A 513 86.47 25.21 63.45
C ALA A 513 87.57 24.12 63.42
N ASN A 514 87.90 23.58 62.24
CA ASN A 514 89.02 22.65 62.10
C ASN A 514 90.38 23.30 62.39
N ARG A 515 90.59 24.57 62.00
CA ARG A 515 91.80 25.34 62.33
C ARG A 515 91.93 25.59 63.84
N PHE A 516 90.83 25.92 64.53
CA PHE A 516 90.80 26.04 65.99
C PHE A 516 91.03 24.69 66.68
N LYS A 517 90.42 23.60 66.17
CA LYS A 517 90.66 22.23 66.64
C LYS A 517 92.13 21.80 66.49
N ARG A 518 92.81 22.24 65.42
CA ARG A 518 94.26 22.03 65.24
C ARG A 518 95.10 22.85 66.21
N LYS A 519 94.82 24.16 66.36
CA LYS A 519 95.48 25.03 67.35
C LYS A 519 95.31 24.52 68.79
N TRP A 520 94.13 23.99 69.12
CA TRP A 520 93.85 23.38 70.43
C TRP A 520 94.71 22.13 70.64
N LYS A 521 94.83 21.23 69.65
CA LYS A 521 95.75 20.08 69.72
C LYS A 521 97.22 20.52 69.86
N GLU A 522 97.64 21.55 69.14
CA GLU A 522 99.00 22.14 69.23
C GLU A 522 99.26 22.72 70.64
N ALA A 523 98.29 23.42 71.23
CA ALA A 523 98.36 23.95 72.59
C ALA A 523 98.36 22.85 73.66
N VAL A 524 97.50 21.82 73.53
CA VAL A 524 97.48 20.65 74.43
C VAL A 524 98.81 19.88 74.37
N SER A 525 99.37 19.68 73.17
CA SER A 525 100.71 19.08 73.01
C SER A 525 101.82 19.94 73.63
N SER A 526 101.67 21.27 73.60
CA SER A 526 102.63 22.19 74.24
C SER A 526 102.51 22.17 75.76
N LEU A 527 101.30 22.12 76.32
CA LEU A 527 101.06 21.90 77.75
C LEU A 527 101.63 20.55 78.21
N ALA A 528 101.46 19.48 77.41
CA ALA A 528 102.06 18.18 77.71
C ALA A 528 103.60 18.22 77.74
N LYS A 529 104.24 19.04 76.88
CA LYS A 529 105.68 19.29 76.94
C LYS A 529 106.07 20.07 78.20
N CYS A 530 105.42 21.19 78.50
CA CYS A 530 105.68 21.97 79.72
C CYS A 530 105.47 21.13 81.00
N ASN A 531 104.45 20.27 81.05
CA ASN A 531 104.27 19.34 82.15
C ASN A 531 105.41 18.34 82.24
N LYS A 532 105.85 17.74 81.12
CA LYS A 532 106.98 16.81 81.08
C LYS A 532 108.32 17.48 81.45
N GLU A 533 108.51 18.75 81.09
CA GLU A 533 109.66 19.57 81.49
C GLU A 533 109.61 19.87 83.01
N LEU A 534 108.46 20.33 83.52
CA LEU A 534 108.22 20.54 84.96
C LEU A 534 108.42 19.25 85.77
N GLU A 535 108.03 18.10 85.23
CA GLU A 535 108.20 16.78 85.83
C GLU A 535 109.65 16.28 85.74
N SER A 536 110.37 16.61 84.67
CA SER A 536 111.82 16.38 84.58
C SER A 536 112.60 17.24 85.58
N GLU A 537 112.10 18.44 85.90
CA GLU A 537 112.68 19.38 86.86
C GLU A 537 112.29 19.03 88.31
N ARG A 538 111.10 18.45 88.54
CA ARG A 538 110.79 17.73 89.80
C ARG A 538 111.81 16.60 90.01
N ARG A 539 112.01 15.75 88.99
CA ARG A 539 113.02 14.67 89.03
C ARG A 539 114.45 15.19 89.16
N TYR A 540 114.78 16.38 88.64
CA TYR A 540 116.08 17.02 88.86
C TYR A 540 116.26 17.40 90.34
N ARG A 541 115.24 18.00 90.96
CA ARG A 541 115.24 18.32 92.40
C ARG A 541 115.25 17.09 93.31
N GLU A 542 114.56 16.01 92.92
CA GLU A 542 114.63 14.72 93.62
C GLU A 542 116.04 14.13 93.55
N ARG A 543 116.68 14.15 92.37
CA ARG A 543 118.08 13.70 92.17
C ARG A 543 119.14 14.60 92.82
N CYS A 544 118.77 15.74 93.42
CA CYS A 544 119.65 16.51 94.28
C CYS A 544 119.75 15.95 95.72
N LEU A 545 119.02 14.89 96.08
CA LEU A 545 119.08 14.26 97.40
C LEU A 545 119.29 12.73 97.34
N LEU A 546 120.55 12.33 97.56
CA LEU A 546 121.08 10.98 97.86
C LEU A 546 121.17 9.97 96.71
N ILE A 547 122.39 9.91 96.15
CA ILE A 547 123.26 8.72 95.97
C ILE A 547 122.57 7.34 96.08
N GLU A 548 122.67 6.56 94.99
CA GLU A 548 122.24 5.16 94.90
C GLU A 548 123.14 4.18 95.67
N ILE A 549 122.54 3.06 96.10
CA ILE A 549 123.20 1.75 96.29
C ILE A 549 122.22 0.70 95.75
N GLU A 550 122.67 -0.11 94.79
CA GLU A 550 121.97 -1.25 94.21
C GLU A 550 122.36 -2.55 94.96
N ASP A 551 121.52 -3.59 94.95
CA ASP A 551 121.91 -5.00 95.19
C ASP A 551 120.73 -5.97 94.85
N ASP A 552 120.78 -6.55 93.64
CA ASP A 552 120.51 -7.95 93.23
C ASP A 552 119.24 -8.78 93.60
N ASN A 553 118.54 -9.18 92.52
CA ASN A 553 118.15 -10.57 92.12
C ASN A 553 116.86 -11.30 92.61
N ASP A 554 115.88 -11.27 91.70
CA ASP A 554 115.32 -12.43 90.94
C ASP A 554 114.08 -13.24 91.42
N ALA A 555 113.29 -13.69 90.41
CA ALA A 555 112.15 -14.64 90.44
C ALA A 555 110.88 -14.29 91.27
N LEU A 556 109.62 -14.37 90.79
CA LEU A 556 108.93 -14.59 89.49
C LEU A 556 107.46 -14.10 89.68
N ALA A 557 106.58 -13.83 88.70
CA ALA A 557 106.67 -13.35 87.31
C ALA A 557 105.24 -13.15 86.72
N SER A 558 105.14 -12.44 85.58
CA SER A 558 103.95 -12.28 84.69
C SER A 558 102.75 -11.44 85.17
N PRO A 559 101.90 -10.93 84.23
CA PRO A 559 101.96 -11.05 82.75
C PRO A 559 102.06 -9.69 82.01
N ASP A 560 101.72 -9.73 80.71
CA ASP A 560 101.34 -8.63 79.79
C ASP A 560 102.40 -7.93 78.92
N GLN A 561 102.64 -8.62 77.79
CA GLN A 561 102.74 -8.13 76.42
C GLN A 561 101.80 -6.94 76.08
N ASP A 562 102.00 -6.14 75.02
CA ASP A 562 103.15 -6.02 74.11
C ASP A 562 103.20 -4.59 73.55
N ARG A 563 104.35 -4.16 73.01
CA ARG A 563 104.43 -2.89 72.28
C ARG A 563 104.35 -3.10 70.77
N ASN A 564 103.27 -2.58 70.19
CA ASN A 564 103.18 -1.95 68.86
C ASN A 564 104.20 -2.42 67.79
N ILE A 565 103.70 -3.06 66.72
CA ILE A 565 103.71 -2.49 65.35
C ILE A 565 102.81 -3.33 64.42
N ALA A 566 102.12 -2.63 63.50
CA ALA A 566 101.34 -3.15 62.36
C ALA A 566 100.05 -3.96 62.64
N GLU A 567 98.90 -3.28 62.53
CA GLU A 567 97.64 -3.88 62.06
C GLU A 567 97.70 -4.01 60.51
N PRO A 568 97.05 -5.01 59.88
CA PRO A 568 95.60 -4.91 59.63
C PRO A 568 94.79 -6.24 59.67
N SER A 569 93.45 -6.09 59.66
CA SER A 569 92.42 -7.05 59.17
C SER A 569 91.65 -7.98 60.16
N GLU A 570 90.32 -7.99 59.96
CA GLU A 570 89.37 -9.13 60.01
C GLU A 570 89.00 -9.92 61.31
N SER A 571 87.87 -9.50 61.92
CA SER A 571 86.59 -10.27 61.98
C SER A 571 86.26 -11.35 63.07
N ILE A 572 84.95 -11.38 63.44
CA ILE A 572 84.09 -12.52 63.86
C ILE A 572 84.01 -13.02 65.35
N LEU A 573 82.83 -12.75 65.94
CA LEU A 573 81.97 -13.53 66.90
C LEU A 573 82.44 -14.13 68.27
N HIS A 574 81.95 -13.51 69.36
CA HIS A 574 80.91 -14.00 70.33
C HIS A 574 81.18 -15.08 71.43
N ASP A 575 80.56 -14.82 72.61
CA ASP A 575 80.05 -15.73 73.68
C ASP A 575 80.85 -15.98 75.01
N GLY A 576 80.11 -16.25 76.10
CA GLY A 576 80.57 -16.87 77.37
C GLY A 576 80.92 -15.94 78.56
N GLY A 577 80.25 -16.06 79.72
CA GLY A 577 80.51 -15.20 80.92
C GLY A 577 80.49 -15.92 82.30
N SER A 578 80.35 -15.14 83.39
CA SER A 578 80.22 -15.56 84.83
C SER A 578 81.52 -15.98 85.56
N CYS A 579 81.74 -15.85 86.89
CA CYS A 579 81.37 -14.88 87.96
C CYS A 579 82.19 -15.23 89.26
N GLU A 580 81.99 -14.49 90.38
CA GLU A 580 82.39 -14.81 91.80
C GLU A 580 83.91 -14.78 92.19
N TYR A 581 84.35 -14.61 93.47
CA TYR A 581 83.92 -13.77 94.64
C TYR A 581 85.01 -13.78 95.77
N ASN A 582 85.02 -12.79 96.70
CA ASN A 582 85.62 -12.75 98.07
C ASN A 582 87.15 -12.66 98.41
N ASN A 583 87.46 -11.64 99.25
CA ASN A 583 88.17 -11.58 100.56
C ASN A 583 89.71 -11.69 100.79
N GLU A 584 90.24 -10.59 101.36
CA GLU A 584 91.10 -10.40 102.58
C GLU A 584 91.98 -11.53 103.17
N ILE A 585 93.24 -11.18 103.58
CA ILE A 585 93.70 -11.16 105.00
C ILE A 585 95.14 -10.59 105.20
N ASP A 586 95.39 -10.15 106.43
CA ASP A 586 96.52 -9.43 107.07
C ASP A 586 97.89 -10.18 107.21
N GLY A 587 98.96 -9.49 107.67
CA GLY A 587 100.23 -10.14 108.12
C GLY A 587 101.49 -9.27 108.35
N GLU A 588 102.13 -9.37 109.53
CA GLU A 588 103.35 -8.62 109.95
C GLU A 588 104.67 -9.42 109.91
N THR A 589 105.82 -8.74 109.71
CA THR A 589 107.19 -8.89 110.33
C THR A 589 108.20 -8.07 109.49
N ASP A 590 109.16 -7.26 109.96
CA ASP A 590 110.09 -7.15 111.11
C ASP A 590 111.51 -7.72 110.89
N VAL A 591 112.49 -7.10 111.58
CA VAL A 591 113.93 -7.42 111.71
C VAL A 591 114.87 -7.03 110.54
N GLY A 592 115.82 -6.12 110.83
CA GLY A 592 116.96 -5.83 109.95
C GLY A 592 117.81 -4.62 110.38
N ALA A 593 118.85 -4.82 111.20
CA ALA A 593 119.68 -3.72 111.71
C ALA A 593 121.18 -4.03 111.75
N HIS A 594 122.02 -3.13 111.20
CA HIS A 594 123.48 -3.15 111.32
C HIS A 594 124.07 -1.71 111.35
N PRO A 595 125.27 -1.47 111.91
CA PRO A 595 125.30 -0.89 113.25
C PRO A 595 126.08 0.43 113.42
N ASN A 596 126.66 1.02 112.36
CA ASN A 596 127.62 2.12 112.51
C ASN A 596 127.02 3.55 112.61
N ARG A 597 125.78 3.78 112.15
CA ARG A 597 125.07 5.06 112.43
C ARG A 597 124.42 5.10 113.82
N VAL A 598 124.36 3.96 114.53
CA VAL A 598 123.69 3.82 115.82
C VAL A 598 124.56 4.38 116.95
N ILE A 599 125.86 4.05 117.02
CA ILE A 599 126.75 4.46 118.12
C ILE A 599 126.84 6.00 118.26
N GLN A 600 126.90 6.72 117.15
CA GLN A 600 126.99 8.19 117.17
C GLN A 600 125.65 8.84 117.55
N LYS A 601 124.51 8.29 117.08
CA LYS A 601 123.17 8.72 117.52
C LYS A 601 122.90 8.33 118.98
N LEU A 602 123.46 7.24 119.48
CA LEU A 602 123.38 6.84 120.90
C LEU A 602 124.18 7.77 121.80
N ARG A 603 125.41 8.19 121.44
CA ARG A 603 126.14 9.18 122.26
C ARG A 603 125.38 10.51 122.39
N LYS A 604 124.71 10.98 121.33
CA LYS A 604 123.86 12.18 121.42
C LYS A 604 122.56 11.90 122.21
N LYS A 605 121.88 10.78 121.95
CA LYS A 605 120.70 10.38 122.73
C LYS A 605 121.01 10.15 124.21
N VAL A 606 122.19 9.68 124.60
CA VAL A 606 122.58 9.52 126.01
C VAL A 606 122.73 10.89 126.69
N ALA A 607 123.29 11.90 126.02
CA ALA A 607 123.30 13.27 126.54
C ALA A 607 121.88 13.87 126.62
N ASP A 608 121.07 13.71 125.57
CA ASP A 608 119.69 14.20 125.52
C ASP A 608 118.77 13.46 126.51
N LEU A 609 119.05 12.19 126.83
CA LEU A 609 118.32 11.38 127.81
C LEU A 609 118.81 11.65 129.23
N GLN A 610 120.10 11.93 129.47
CA GLN A 610 120.59 12.36 130.78
C GLN A 610 119.91 13.68 131.15
N LEU A 611 119.90 14.67 130.26
CA LEU A 611 119.17 15.93 130.46
C LEU A 611 117.66 15.74 130.69
N LYS A 612 117.03 14.76 130.02
CA LYS A 612 115.61 14.43 130.26
C LYS A 612 115.37 13.67 131.56
N ILE A 613 116.31 12.83 132.01
CA ILE A 613 116.25 12.13 133.29
C ILE A 613 116.43 13.13 134.43
N ASP A 614 117.40 14.04 134.32
CA ASP A 614 117.64 15.10 135.31
C ASP A 614 116.43 16.06 135.38
N ALA A 615 115.83 16.40 134.24
CA ALA A 615 114.58 17.16 134.20
C ALA A 615 113.37 16.39 134.79
N LEU A 616 113.22 15.09 134.52
CA LEU A 616 112.14 14.27 135.08
C LEU A 616 112.31 14.03 136.59
N ASN A 617 113.54 13.94 137.07
CA ASN A 617 113.87 13.84 138.49
C ASN A 617 113.61 15.14 139.26
N ALA A 618 113.70 16.30 138.59
CA ALA A 618 113.33 17.61 139.15
C ALA A 618 111.81 17.89 139.19
N LEU A 619 110.99 17.10 138.49
CA LEU A 619 109.53 17.25 138.45
C LEU A 619 108.83 16.42 139.53
N THR A 620 107.81 16.99 140.18
CA THR A 620 107.01 16.33 141.22
C THR A 620 106.06 15.29 140.63
N ALA A 621 105.50 14.40 141.47
CA ALA A 621 104.66 13.29 141.01
C ALA A 621 103.45 13.74 140.15
N GLU A 622 102.69 14.75 140.60
CA GLU A 622 101.56 15.33 139.85
C GLU A 622 101.95 15.87 138.46
N GLN A 623 103.20 16.32 138.29
CA GLN A 623 103.68 16.89 137.02
C GLN A 623 104.01 15.79 136.00
N ARG A 624 104.35 14.58 136.44
CA ARG A 624 104.57 13.42 135.57
C ARG A 624 103.24 12.86 135.05
N GLU A 625 102.26 12.69 135.94
CA GLU A 625 100.92 12.17 135.59
C GLU A 625 100.20 13.07 134.56
N ARG A 626 100.27 14.39 134.72
CA ARG A 626 99.75 15.35 133.71
C ARG A 626 100.41 15.19 132.34
N ALA A 627 101.70 14.85 132.27
CA ALA A 627 102.40 14.68 131.00
C ALA A 627 101.97 13.38 130.28
N GLU A 628 101.73 12.29 131.02
CA GLU A 628 101.23 11.04 130.45
C GLU A 628 99.78 11.14 129.99
N LEU A 629 98.92 11.85 130.73
CA LEU A 629 97.54 12.14 130.31
C LEU A 629 97.49 12.91 128.98
N LEU A 630 98.29 13.98 128.84
CA LEU A 630 98.40 14.74 127.59
C LEU A 630 99.01 13.92 126.44
N ALA A 631 99.87 12.95 126.73
CA ALA A 631 100.39 12.03 125.73
C ALA A 631 99.34 11.00 125.27
N ARG A 632 98.49 10.51 126.19
CA ARG A 632 97.37 9.60 125.88
C ARG A 632 96.28 10.31 125.07
N GLU A 633 95.92 11.54 125.44
CA GLU A 633 94.94 12.36 124.73
C GLU A 633 95.35 12.61 123.27
N ARG A 634 96.64 12.88 123.00
CA ARG A 634 97.16 13.05 121.64
C ARG A 634 97.09 11.79 120.79
N ARG A 635 97.26 10.59 121.37
CA ARG A 635 97.10 9.33 120.63
C ARG A 635 95.65 9.11 120.22
N LEU A 636 94.72 9.25 121.18
CA LEU A 636 93.28 9.11 120.93
C LEU A 636 92.78 10.12 119.90
N LYS A 637 93.32 11.35 119.89
CA LYS A 637 93.05 12.33 118.82
C LYS A 637 93.57 11.87 117.47
N LEU A 638 94.84 11.48 117.34
CA LEU A 638 95.40 11.00 116.07
C LEU A 638 94.67 9.77 115.51
N GLU A 639 94.22 8.87 116.39
CA GLU A 639 93.48 7.65 116.06
C GLU A 639 92.04 7.96 115.61
N ASN A 640 91.37 8.89 116.29
CA ASN A 640 90.07 9.43 115.88
C ASN A 640 90.16 10.23 114.56
N ASP A 641 91.19 11.05 114.40
CA ASP A 641 91.42 11.86 113.19
C ASP A 641 91.65 10.95 111.97
N LYS A 642 92.41 9.85 112.12
CA LYS A 642 92.53 8.80 111.10
C LYS A 642 91.19 8.15 110.76
N SER A 643 90.42 7.73 111.75
CA SER A 643 89.11 7.10 111.51
C SER A 643 88.12 8.07 110.83
N LEU A 644 88.20 9.36 111.14
CA LEU A 644 87.47 10.41 110.44
C LEU A 644 87.96 10.63 109.00
N GLU A 645 89.26 10.53 108.73
CA GLU A 645 89.81 10.64 107.37
C GLU A 645 89.48 9.42 106.51
N GLU A 646 89.57 8.20 107.07
CA GLU A 646 89.15 6.95 106.43
C GLU A 646 87.65 6.93 106.11
N THR A 647 86.79 7.37 107.04
CA THR A 647 85.34 7.49 106.78
C THR A 647 85.01 8.61 105.80
N ALA A 648 85.73 9.73 105.81
CA ALA A 648 85.58 10.79 104.82
C ALA A 648 85.98 10.34 103.41
N ASP A 649 87.07 9.57 103.25
CA ASP A 649 87.48 9.01 101.96
C ASP A 649 86.55 7.91 101.46
N ARG A 650 85.94 7.13 102.36
CA ARG A 650 84.90 6.18 101.98
C ARG A 650 83.64 6.91 101.49
N LEU A 651 83.17 7.92 102.23
CA LEU A 651 82.05 8.78 101.81
C LEU A 651 82.33 9.55 100.50
N ARG A 652 83.58 9.96 100.24
CA ARG A 652 84.00 10.55 98.95
C ARG A 652 83.89 9.55 97.79
N LYS A 653 84.27 8.29 98.01
CA LYS A 653 84.13 7.22 96.99
C LYS A 653 82.67 6.87 96.75
N GLU A 654 81.89 6.68 97.82
CA GLU A 654 80.44 6.45 97.77
C GLU A 654 79.72 7.59 97.01
N ALA A 655 80.02 8.85 97.32
CA ALA A 655 79.47 10.02 96.62
C ALA A 655 80.01 10.21 95.18
N HIS A 656 81.15 9.62 94.82
CA HIS A 656 81.63 9.62 93.44
C HIS A 656 80.92 8.55 92.60
N SER A 657 80.72 7.34 93.15
CA SER A 657 79.94 6.28 92.52
C SER A 657 78.50 6.74 92.26
N ALA A 658 77.83 7.26 93.28
CA ALA A 658 76.46 7.77 93.16
C ALA A 658 76.30 8.87 92.09
N ARG A 659 77.31 9.72 91.89
CA ARG A 659 77.32 10.72 90.80
C ARG A 659 77.56 10.11 89.42
N GLN A 660 78.38 9.07 89.32
CA GLN A 660 78.61 8.37 88.06
C GLN A 660 77.38 7.53 87.67
N GLU A 661 76.67 7.00 88.65
CA GLU A 661 75.36 6.35 88.49
C GLU A 661 74.27 7.36 88.09
N GLU A 662 74.22 8.55 88.73
CA GLU A 662 73.34 9.66 88.36
C GLU A 662 73.62 10.17 86.93
N GLU A 663 74.90 10.36 86.56
CA GLU A 663 75.32 10.75 85.21
C GLU A 663 74.99 9.65 84.18
N GLY A 664 75.16 8.38 84.52
CA GLY A 664 74.73 7.25 83.69
C GLY A 664 73.22 7.25 83.44
N LEU A 665 72.42 7.36 84.51
CA LEU A 665 70.95 7.42 84.41
C LEU A 665 70.46 8.65 83.64
N MET A 666 71.15 9.79 83.73
CA MET A 666 70.84 10.97 82.91
C MET A 666 71.11 10.72 81.42
N ASN A 667 72.21 10.04 81.06
CA ASN A 667 72.48 9.64 79.67
C ASN A 667 71.44 8.61 79.16
N ASP A 668 71.02 7.66 79.99
CA ASP A 668 69.95 6.71 79.65
C ASP A 668 68.59 7.42 79.45
N VAL A 669 68.28 8.45 80.26
CA VAL A 669 67.08 9.28 80.10
C VAL A 669 67.15 10.15 78.85
N GLU A 670 68.29 10.77 78.54
CA GLU A 670 68.47 11.57 77.32
C GLU A 670 68.38 10.72 76.04
N THR A 671 69.01 9.55 76.02
CA THR A 671 68.94 8.63 74.86
C THR A 671 67.54 8.03 74.70
N THR A 672 66.87 7.66 75.79
CA THR A 672 65.47 7.21 75.75
C THR A 672 64.52 8.34 75.30
N GLY A 673 64.79 9.59 75.72
CA GLY A 673 64.06 10.78 75.28
C GLY A 673 64.19 11.02 73.78
N GLN A 674 65.42 11.01 73.25
CA GLN A 674 65.69 11.16 71.81
C GLN A 674 64.99 10.05 70.99
N ALA A 675 65.08 8.79 71.44
CA ALA A 675 64.38 7.67 70.79
C ALA A 675 62.84 7.83 70.81
N PHE A 676 62.28 8.40 71.87
CA PHE A 676 60.86 8.70 71.95
C PHE A 676 60.46 9.87 71.03
N GLU A 677 61.24 10.94 70.97
CA GLU A 677 61.02 12.08 70.05
C GLU A 677 61.10 11.64 68.58
N GLU A 678 62.12 10.85 68.21
CA GLU A 678 62.23 10.28 66.85
C GLU A 678 61.02 9.38 66.51
N MET A 679 60.57 8.54 67.44
CA MET A 679 59.37 7.72 67.26
C MET A 679 58.10 8.57 67.14
N GLN A 680 57.98 9.66 67.93
CA GLN A 680 56.83 10.56 67.88
C GLN A 680 56.79 11.36 66.58
N GLU A 681 57.94 11.82 66.08
CA GLU A 681 58.08 12.38 64.74
C GLU A 681 57.72 11.36 63.65
N GLN A 682 58.24 10.13 63.73
CA GLN A 682 57.93 9.07 62.77
C GLN A 682 56.42 8.77 62.73
N ASN A 683 55.78 8.67 63.89
CA ASN A 683 54.34 8.45 64.01
C ASN A 683 53.54 9.63 63.42
N THR A 684 53.96 10.87 63.70
CA THR A 684 53.35 12.10 63.13
C THR A 684 53.46 12.13 61.60
N ARG A 685 54.64 11.77 61.05
CA ARG A 685 54.88 11.66 59.60
C ARG A 685 54.02 10.55 58.97
N LEU A 686 53.86 9.41 59.64
CA LEU A 686 52.99 8.30 59.18
C LEU A 686 51.51 8.69 59.20
N LEU A 687 51.04 9.38 60.23
CA LEU A 687 49.67 9.92 60.32
C LEU A 687 49.39 10.96 59.23
N GLN A 688 50.37 11.81 58.90
CA GLN A 688 50.25 12.74 57.77
C GLN A 688 50.17 11.99 56.43
N GLN A 689 51.06 11.01 56.18
CA GLN A 689 51.01 10.20 54.96
C GLN A 689 49.71 9.40 54.83
N LEU A 690 49.08 9.01 55.94
CA LEU A 690 47.77 8.34 55.92
C LEU A 690 46.68 9.32 55.45
N ARG A 691 46.62 10.52 56.04
CA ARG A 691 45.67 11.58 55.61
C ARG A 691 45.86 11.98 54.15
N GLU A 692 47.10 12.14 53.70
CA GLU A 692 47.41 12.49 52.31
C GLU A 692 46.96 11.39 51.33
N LYS A 693 47.07 10.10 51.72
CA LYS A 693 46.54 8.96 50.96
C LYS A 693 45.01 8.93 50.98
N ASP A 694 44.37 9.20 52.10
CA ASP A 694 42.91 9.24 52.22
C ASP A 694 42.32 10.39 51.39
N ASP A 695 42.91 11.60 51.44
CA ASP A 695 42.55 12.74 50.59
C ASP A 695 42.73 12.45 49.09
N ALA A 696 43.82 11.77 48.72
CA ALA A 696 44.04 11.33 47.33
C ALA A 696 43.00 10.29 46.90
N ASN A 697 42.66 9.33 47.76
CA ASN A 697 41.65 8.30 47.52
C ASN A 697 40.25 8.92 47.37
N LEU A 698 39.89 9.88 48.23
CA LEU A 698 38.63 10.64 48.13
C LEU A 698 38.54 11.43 46.82
N LYS A 699 39.63 12.08 46.38
CA LYS A 699 39.70 12.76 45.07
C LYS A 699 39.49 11.78 43.91
N LEU A 700 40.20 10.66 43.91
CA LEU A 700 40.06 9.61 42.89
C LEU A 700 38.65 8.98 42.88
N MET A 701 38.00 8.80 44.03
CA MET A 701 36.60 8.38 44.09
C MET A 701 35.66 9.44 43.51
N ALA A 702 35.84 10.72 43.84
CA ALA A 702 35.04 11.82 43.31
C ALA A 702 35.24 12.03 41.80
N GLU A 703 36.43 11.75 41.26
CA GLU A 703 36.71 11.72 39.82
C GLU A 703 36.09 10.50 39.14
N ARG A 704 36.22 9.30 39.71
CA ARG A 704 35.57 8.09 39.21
C ARG A 704 34.04 8.22 39.17
N ILE A 705 33.43 8.84 40.17
CA ILE A 705 31.98 9.13 40.19
C ILE A 705 31.61 10.10 39.07
N ARG A 706 32.37 11.19 38.88
CA ARG A 706 32.13 12.15 37.77
C ARG A 706 32.33 11.51 36.40
N ALA A 707 33.36 10.70 36.21
CA ALA A 707 33.61 9.95 34.97
C ALA A 707 32.47 8.97 34.66
N ASN A 708 32.00 8.20 35.65
CA ASN A 708 30.85 7.30 35.48
C ASN A 708 29.56 8.06 35.14
N GLN A 709 29.31 9.22 35.77
CA GLN A 709 28.15 10.07 35.45
C GLN A 709 28.24 10.64 34.04
N TYR A 710 29.43 11.08 33.60
CA TYR A 710 29.65 11.58 32.24
C TYR A 710 29.47 10.47 31.20
N GLN A 711 30.09 9.30 31.41
CA GLN A 711 29.92 8.12 30.56
C GLN A 711 28.45 7.69 30.45
N LYS A 712 27.68 7.74 31.55
CA LYS A 712 26.24 7.46 31.53
C LYS A 712 25.47 8.47 30.68
N LYS A 713 25.72 9.79 30.83
CA LYS A 713 25.11 10.83 29.98
C LYS A 713 25.44 10.63 28.50
N MET A 714 26.72 10.42 28.15
CA MET A 714 27.14 10.17 26.78
C MET A 714 26.48 8.91 26.19
N SER A 715 26.26 7.87 27.01
CA SER A 715 25.52 6.68 26.58
C SER A 715 24.04 6.98 26.33
N GLU A 716 23.39 7.72 27.22
CA GLU A 716 21.98 8.15 27.07
C GLU A 716 21.77 9.10 25.89
N GLU A 717 22.77 9.91 25.54
CA GLU A 717 22.74 10.82 24.38
C GLU A 717 23.04 10.08 23.07
N ARG A 718 23.94 9.09 23.09
CA ARG A 718 24.14 8.15 21.98
C ARG A 718 22.87 7.33 21.71
N GLU A 719 22.25 6.77 22.74
CA GLU A 719 21.01 5.98 22.61
C GLU A 719 19.89 6.84 22.00
N ARG A 720 19.66 8.07 22.48
CA ARG A 720 18.70 9.02 21.91
C ARG A 720 19.03 9.46 20.47
N THR A 721 20.29 9.47 20.05
CA THR A 721 20.67 9.78 18.66
C THR A 721 20.52 8.55 17.76
N GLU A 722 20.80 7.34 18.24
CA GLU A 722 20.52 6.08 17.53
C GLU A 722 19.01 5.88 17.33
N GLU A 723 18.18 6.14 18.35
CA GLU A 723 16.70 6.18 18.23
C GLU A 723 16.24 7.18 17.15
N ARG A 724 16.79 8.40 17.14
CA ARG A 724 16.41 9.43 16.16
C ARG A 724 16.87 9.09 14.75
N ILE A 725 18.04 8.47 14.59
CA ILE A 725 18.53 7.96 13.30
C ILE A 725 17.60 6.85 12.80
N SER A 726 17.24 5.87 13.64
CA SER A 726 16.30 4.81 13.27
C SER A 726 14.92 5.36 12.88
N SER A 727 14.41 6.33 13.64
CA SER A 727 13.14 7.01 13.30
C SER A 727 13.20 7.71 11.94
N LEU A 728 14.31 8.37 11.60
CA LEU A 728 14.50 9.02 10.31
C LEU A 728 14.68 8.00 9.17
N GLN A 729 15.38 6.88 9.40
CA GLN A 729 15.50 5.79 8.43
C GLN A 729 14.12 5.19 8.11
N ASN A 730 13.31 4.88 9.11
CA ASN A 730 11.94 4.40 8.94
C ASN A 730 11.06 5.39 8.14
N GLN A 731 11.23 6.70 8.35
CA GLN A 731 10.54 7.74 7.56
C GLN A 731 11.03 7.78 6.11
N ILE A 732 12.34 7.68 5.88
CA ILE A 732 12.94 7.64 4.53
C ILE A 732 12.46 6.41 3.76
N GLU A 733 12.43 5.22 4.38
CA GLU A 733 11.91 4.00 3.77
C GLU A 733 10.41 4.11 3.42
N ALA A 734 9.61 4.70 4.32
CA ALA A 734 8.19 4.97 4.05
C ALA A 734 8.00 5.97 2.89
N GLN A 735 8.83 7.01 2.80
CA GLN A 735 8.84 7.97 1.69
C GLN A 735 9.29 7.32 0.37
N GLN A 736 10.32 6.47 0.38
CA GLN A 736 10.76 5.72 -0.80
C GLN A 736 9.67 4.77 -1.31
N LEU A 737 8.97 4.09 -0.42
CA LEU A 737 7.81 3.24 -0.77
C LEU A 737 6.65 4.07 -1.35
N MET A 738 6.44 5.31 -0.86
CA MET A 738 5.45 6.23 -1.40
C MET A 738 5.85 6.73 -2.81
N ILE A 739 7.11 7.10 -3.02
CA ILE A 739 7.67 7.51 -4.31
C ILE A 739 7.52 6.38 -5.33
N SER A 740 7.93 5.15 -4.98
CA SER A 740 7.82 3.99 -5.88
C SER A 740 6.37 3.72 -6.32
N LYS A 741 5.39 3.84 -5.40
CA LYS A 741 3.96 3.75 -5.75
C LYS A 741 3.52 4.89 -6.68
N LEU A 742 3.99 6.12 -6.45
CA LEU A 742 3.68 7.25 -7.33
C LEU A 742 4.26 7.05 -8.73
N GLU A 743 5.51 6.58 -8.86
CA GLU A 743 6.14 6.21 -10.13
C GLU A 743 5.37 5.09 -10.87
N GLU A 744 4.91 4.05 -10.17
CA GLU A 744 4.05 3.02 -10.76
C GLU A 744 2.72 3.60 -11.28
N THR A 745 2.07 4.48 -10.51
CA THR A 745 0.83 5.13 -10.97
C THR A 745 1.06 6.09 -12.14
N GLU A 746 2.16 6.85 -12.15
CA GLU A 746 2.51 7.73 -13.26
C GLU A 746 2.78 6.94 -14.55
N LYS A 747 3.51 5.83 -14.43
CA LYS A 747 3.78 4.88 -15.53
C LYS A 747 2.48 4.29 -16.09
N LEU A 748 1.54 3.91 -15.22
CA LEU A 748 0.22 3.41 -15.62
C LEU A 748 -0.63 4.51 -16.31
N LEU A 749 -0.58 5.75 -15.81
CA LEU A 749 -1.28 6.89 -16.42
C LEU A 749 -0.69 7.27 -17.78
N ARG A 750 0.64 7.26 -17.94
CA ARG A 750 1.33 7.45 -19.22
C ARG A 750 0.91 6.38 -20.24
N GLN A 751 0.82 5.11 -19.82
CA GLN A 751 0.32 4.01 -20.67
C GLN A 751 -1.15 4.23 -21.08
N LYS A 752 -2.02 4.62 -20.13
CA LYS A 752 -3.43 4.93 -20.42
C LYS A 752 -3.59 6.09 -21.40
N ASN A 753 -2.84 7.19 -21.24
CA ASN A 753 -2.84 8.30 -22.20
C ASN A 753 -2.41 7.86 -23.59
N SER A 754 -1.31 7.11 -23.71
CA SER A 754 -0.83 6.61 -25.01
C SER A 754 -1.87 5.71 -25.71
N HIS A 755 -2.61 4.90 -24.94
CA HIS A 755 -3.72 4.10 -25.45
C HIS A 755 -4.92 4.96 -25.88
N LEU A 756 -5.33 5.94 -25.08
CA LEU A 756 -6.43 6.87 -25.41
C LEU A 756 -6.11 7.72 -26.65
N GLU A 757 -4.89 8.19 -26.81
CA GLU A 757 -4.44 8.84 -28.04
C GLU A 757 -4.52 7.90 -29.26
N HIS A 758 -4.20 6.62 -29.09
CA HIS A 758 -4.31 5.63 -30.17
C HIS A 758 -5.78 5.39 -30.55
N GLN A 759 -6.68 5.26 -29.57
CA GLN A 759 -8.12 5.21 -29.81
C GLN A 759 -8.63 6.47 -30.54
N LEU A 760 -8.23 7.67 -30.09
CA LEU A 760 -8.55 8.94 -30.76
C LEU A 760 -8.13 8.94 -32.23
N ARG A 761 -6.86 8.60 -32.52
CA ARG A 761 -6.34 8.52 -33.89
C ARG A 761 -7.13 7.53 -34.77
N LEU A 762 -7.59 6.41 -34.22
CA LEU A 762 -8.45 5.46 -34.94
C LEU A 762 -9.87 6.00 -35.17
N ILE A 763 -10.46 6.68 -34.19
CA ILE A 763 -11.78 7.32 -34.31
C ILE A 763 -11.74 8.46 -35.34
N GLU A 764 -10.68 9.27 -35.35
CA GLU A 764 -10.46 10.32 -36.36
C GLU A 764 -10.35 9.73 -37.78
N GLN A 765 -9.54 8.70 -37.98
CA GLN A 765 -9.42 8.01 -39.27
C GLN A 765 -10.74 7.39 -39.73
N ALA A 766 -11.51 6.80 -38.82
CA ALA A 766 -12.84 6.28 -39.12
C ALA A 766 -13.81 7.41 -39.51
N ASN A 767 -13.83 8.51 -38.75
CA ASN A 767 -14.67 9.67 -39.02
C ASN A 767 -14.34 10.29 -40.38
N ASP A 768 -13.06 10.44 -40.74
CA ASP A 768 -12.63 10.94 -42.05
C ASP A 768 -12.91 9.96 -43.20
N MET A 769 -12.97 8.65 -42.95
CA MET A 769 -13.52 7.69 -43.91
C MET A 769 -15.04 7.88 -44.08
N HIS A 770 -15.78 8.08 -42.99
CA HIS A 770 -17.24 8.30 -43.04
C HIS A 770 -17.60 9.62 -43.73
N LYS A 771 -16.83 10.70 -43.51
CA LYS A 771 -16.97 11.97 -44.26
C LYS A 771 -16.80 11.77 -45.77
N ARG A 772 -15.75 11.05 -46.20
CA ARG A 772 -15.52 10.72 -47.62
C ARG A 772 -16.68 9.93 -48.22
N LYS A 773 -17.11 8.85 -47.56
CA LYS A 773 -18.28 8.05 -47.98
C LYS A 773 -19.58 8.86 -48.04
N ALA A 774 -19.78 9.82 -47.13
CA ALA A 774 -20.93 10.72 -47.17
C ALA A 774 -20.89 11.69 -48.36
N ILE A 775 -19.70 12.20 -48.74
CA ILE A 775 -19.51 13.02 -49.93
C ILE A 775 -19.76 12.20 -51.20
N GLU A 776 -19.19 11.00 -51.31
CA GLU A 776 -19.40 10.05 -52.41
C GLU A 776 -20.90 9.68 -52.58
N CYS A 777 -21.59 9.42 -51.47
CA CYS A 777 -23.04 9.12 -51.45
C CYS A 777 -23.88 10.36 -51.83
N SER A 778 -23.43 11.57 -51.50
CA SER A 778 -24.08 12.83 -51.88
C SER A 778 -23.93 13.10 -53.38
N GLN A 779 -22.72 12.91 -53.94
CA GLN A 779 -22.46 13.05 -55.37
C GLN A 779 -23.26 12.05 -56.20
N THR A 780 -23.22 10.76 -55.86
CA THR A 780 -24.02 9.75 -56.55
C THR A 780 -25.53 10.00 -56.44
N SER A 781 -26.02 10.54 -55.32
CA SER A 781 -27.42 10.98 -55.20
C SER A 781 -27.75 12.17 -56.13
N ALA A 782 -26.83 13.11 -56.32
CA ALA A 782 -26.98 14.21 -57.28
C ALA A 782 -26.97 13.70 -58.74
N ASP A 783 -26.06 12.77 -59.08
CA ASP A 783 -25.98 12.15 -60.41
C ASP A 783 -27.29 11.41 -60.75
N TYR A 784 -27.83 10.62 -59.81
CA TYR A 784 -29.12 9.94 -60.02
C TYR A 784 -30.29 10.92 -60.14
N LYS A 785 -30.28 12.07 -59.45
CA LYS A 785 -31.28 13.13 -59.64
C LYS A 785 -31.19 13.75 -61.04
N ALA A 786 -29.99 14.07 -61.51
CA ALA A 786 -29.78 14.61 -62.86
C ALA A 786 -30.20 13.60 -63.96
N GLN A 787 -29.97 12.30 -63.73
CA GLN A 787 -30.48 11.23 -64.61
C GLN A 787 -32.01 11.15 -64.57
N LEU A 788 -32.63 11.24 -63.39
CA LEU A 788 -34.09 11.23 -63.23
C LEU A 788 -34.75 12.43 -63.92
N GLU A 789 -34.20 13.63 -63.75
CA GLU A 789 -34.67 14.85 -64.43
C GLU A 789 -34.58 14.72 -65.95
N LYS A 790 -33.47 14.18 -66.47
CA LYS A 790 -33.29 13.91 -67.91
C LYS A 790 -34.27 12.88 -68.44
N CYS A 791 -34.53 11.79 -67.71
CA CYS A 791 -35.55 10.81 -68.09
C CYS A 791 -36.97 11.41 -67.99
N SER A 792 -37.22 12.29 -67.03
CA SER A 792 -38.51 13.00 -66.90
C SER A 792 -38.73 14.01 -68.03
N SER A 793 -37.70 14.71 -68.51
CA SER A 793 -37.82 15.60 -69.67
C SER A 793 -38.10 14.79 -70.93
N GLN A 794 -37.35 13.70 -71.16
CA GLN A 794 -37.57 12.78 -72.29
C GLN A 794 -38.98 12.15 -72.27
N LEU A 795 -39.52 11.84 -71.09
CA LEU A 795 -40.89 11.36 -70.94
C LEU A 795 -41.91 12.44 -71.33
N ASN A 796 -41.72 13.68 -70.89
CA ASN A 796 -42.58 14.81 -71.27
C ASN A 796 -42.51 15.12 -72.77
N ASP A 797 -41.31 15.13 -73.36
CA ASP A 797 -41.11 15.32 -74.80
C ASP A 797 -41.84 14.24 -75.61
N ALA A 798 -41.73 12.98 -75.17
CA ALA A 798 -42.44 11.85 -75.79
C ALA A 798 -43.97 11.96 -75.61
N GLN A 799 -44.45 12.36 -74.43
CA GLN A 799 -45.87 12.58 -74.14
C GLN A 799 -46.45 13.71 -75.01
N GLN A 800 -45.70 14.80 -75.21
CA GLN A 800 -46.07 15.92 -76.07
C GLN A 800 -46.05 15.52 -77.56
N ALA A 801 -45.06 14.72 -77.98
CA ALA A 801 -45.01 14.18 -79.34
C ALA A 801 -46.17 13.21 -79.63
N VAL A 802 -46.57 12.37 -78.66
CA VAL A 802 -47.72 11.45 -78.77
C VAL A 802 -49.03 12.24 -78.86
N THR A 803 -49.27 13.20 -77.97
CA THR A 803 -50.49 14.02 -78.01
C THR A 803 -50.60 14.84 -79.30
N THR A 804 -49.50 15.42 -79.78
CA THR A 804 -49.45 16.16 -81.06
C THR A 804 -49.70 15.24 -82.27
N LYS A 805 -49.15 14.01 -82.28
CA LYS A 805 -49.44 13.02 -83.32
C LYS A 805 -50.88 12.52 -83.28
N THR A 806 -51.46 12.38 -82.09
CA THR A 806 -52.86 11.93 -81.91
C THR A 806 -53.83 12.97 -82.47
N SER A 807 -53.66 14.25 -82.13
CA SER A 807 -54.52 15.32 -82.67
C SER A 807 -54.34 15.51 -84.18
N GLN A 808 -53.12 15.37 -84.71
CA GLN A 808 -52.90 15.34 -86.15
C GLN A 808 -53.61 14.14 -86.82
N GLN A 809 -53.56 12.95 -86.22
CA GLN A 809 -54.25 11.75 -86.72
C GLN A 809 -55.78 11.91 -86.68
N GLU A 810 -56.34 12.63 -85.71
CA GLU A 810 -57.78 12.98 -85.68
C GLU A 810 -58.15 13.93 -86.82
N VAL A 811 -57.34 14.97 -87.07
CA VAL A 811 -57.53 15.90 -88.20
C VAL A 811 -57.44 15.17 -89.54
N ASP A 812 -56.45 14.31 -89.73
CA ASP A 812 -56.31 13.52 -90.96
C ASP A 812 -57.41 12.46 -91.09
N SER A 813 -57.89 11.86 -90.00
CA SER A 813 -59.07 10.97 -90.00
C SER A 813 -60.33 11.71 -90.47
N PHE A 814 -60.54 12.95 -90.01
CA PHE A 814 -61.66 13.78 -90.45
C PHE A 814 -61.54 14.15 -91.94
N LYS A 815 -60.33 14.49 -92.38
CA LYS A 815 -60.00 14.81 -93.78
C LYS A 815 -60.20 13.60 -94.70
N ILE A 816 -59.82 12.40 -94.28
CA ILE A 816 -60.07 11.14 -95.00
C ILE A 816 -61.58 10.90 -95.15
N LYS A 817 -62.36 10.96 -94.06
CA LYS A 817 -63.82 10.76 -94.11
C LYS A 817 -64.50 11.71 -95.11
N ARG A 818 -64.12 12.99 -95.09
CA ARG A 818 -64.63 13.97 -96.05
C ARG A 818 -64.23 13.65 -97.49
N LEU A 819 -62.99 13.22 -97.74
CA LEU A 819 -62.56 12.79 -99.08
C LEU A 819 -63.29 11.51 -99.54
N GLU A 820 -63.68 10.62 -98.63
CA GLU A 820 -64.50 9.45 -98.92
C GLU A 820 -65.96 9.82 -99.26
N GLU A 821 -66.53 10.83 -98.60
CA GLU A 821 -67.83 11.41 -98.95
C GLU A 821 -67.80 12.07 -100.33
N GLU A 822 -66.80 12.91 -100.61
CA GLU A 822 -66.59 13.54 -101.92
C GLU A 822 -66.40 12.49 -103.04
N LYS A 823 -65.60 11.44 -102.79
CA LYS A 823 -65.43 10.26 -103.66
C LYS A 823 -66.72 9.47 -103.87
N SER A 824 -67.57 9.34 -102.85
CA SER A 824 -68.89 8.70 -102.93
C SER A 824 -69.86 9.50 -103.80
N ILE A 825 -69.85 10.83 -103.67
CA ILE A 825 -70.65 11.75 -104.51
C ILE A 825 -70.16 11.71 -105.97
N LEU A 826 -68.86 11.76 -106.21
CA LEU A 826 -68.28 11.69 -107.56
C LEU A 826 -68.57 10.36 -108.25
N ARG A 827 -68.48 9.22 -107.53
CA ARG A 827 -68.92 7.91 -108.06
C ARG A 827 -70.39 7.91 -108.46
N LYS A 828 -71.29 8.49 -107.63
CA LYS A 828 -72.72 8.61 -107.95
C LYS A 828 -73.02 9.54 -109.14
N LYS A 829 -72.15 10.53 -109.41
CA LYS A 829 -72.23 11.37 -110.62
C LYS A 829 -71.78 10.60 -111.87
N LEU A 830 -70.62 9.94 -111.80
CA LEU A 830 -70.08 9.12 -112.91
C LEU A 830 -71.04 8.00 -113.34
N GLU A 831 -71.70 7.36 -112.37
CA GLU A 831 -72.67 6.29 -112.64
C GLU A 831 -73.99 6.81 -113.26
N ARG A 832 -74.25 8.13 -113.22
CA ARG A 832 -75.36 8.76 -113.94
C ARG A 832 -74.98 9.09 -115.37
N THR A 833 -73.83 9.75 -115.60
CA THR A 833 -73.38 10.06 -116.97
C THR A 833 -73.17 8.79 -117.80
N LYS A 834 -72.59 7.73 -117.21
CA LYS A 834 -72.45 6.40 -117.87
C LYS A 834 -73.76 5.70 -118.22
N LYS A 835 -74.90 6.13 -117.67
CA LYS A 835 -76.22 5.65 -118.07
C LYS A 835 -76.79 6.48 -119.22
N MET A 836 -76.53 7.78 -119.24
CA MET A 836 -76.90 8.66 -120.36
C MET A 836 -76.08 8.35 -121.62
N GLU A 837 -74.78 8.06 -121.48
CA GLU A 837 -73.90 7.60 -122.57
C GLU A 837 -74.31 6.26 -123.21
N LYS A 838 -75.29 5.54 -122.64
CA LYS A 838 -75.78 4.25 -123.13
C LYS A 838 -77.11 4.30 -123.88
N MET A 839 -77.69 5.49 -124.07
CA MET A 839 -78.87 5.68 -124.92
C MET A 839 -78.43 6.32 -126.24
N GLU A 840 -78.28 5.50 -127.27
CA GLU A 840 -77.72 5.91 -128.57
C GLU A 840 -78.74 6.62 -129.49
N ASN A 841 -80.02 6.70 -129.07
CA ASN A 841 -81.10 7.32 -129.83
C ASN A 841 -81.77 8.47 -129.05
N TRP A 842 -81.75 9.67 -129.62
CA TRP A 842 -82.35 10.87 -129.01
C TRP A 842 -83.87 10.75 -128.83
N ASP A 843 -84.57 10.04 -129.73
CA ASP A 843 -86.00 9.77 -129.56
C ASP A 843 -86.28 8.85 -128.37
N GLU A 844 -85.37 7.94 -128.00
CA GLU A 844 -85.54 7.11 -126.80
C GLU A 844 -85.30 7.92 -125.53
N VAL A 845 -84.28 8.79 -125.51
CA VAL A 845 -84.04 9.73 -124.39
C VAL A 845 -85.26 10.63 -124.19
N LEU A 846 -85.79 11.21 -125.27
CA LEU A 846 -86.94 12.11 -125.20
C LEU A 846 -88.23 11.37 -124.81
N ASN A 847 -88.47 10.16 -125.33
CA ASN A 847 -89.62 9.35 -124.91
C ASN A 847 -89.52 8.86 -123.46
N GLU A 848 -88.32 8.55 -122.98
CA GLU A 848 -88.06 8.17 -121.57
C GLU A 848 -88.27 9.38 -120.63
N GLU A 849 -87.77 10.56 -120.97
CA GLU A 849 -88.01 11.79 -120.20
C GLU A 849 -89.50 12.18 -120.21
N ILE A 850 -90.18 12.07 -121.36
CA ILE A 850 -91.64 12.20 -121.48
C ILE A 850 -92.37 11.14 -120.64
N ARG A 851 -91.83 9.92 -120.50
CA ARG A 851 -92.41 8.86 -119.65
C ARG A 851 -92.22 9.18 -118.17
N GLU A 852 -91.03 9.60 -117.74
CA GLU A 852 -90.78 10.02 -116.36
C GLU A 852 -91.65 11.24 -115.97
N LEU A 853 -91.79 12.23 -116.84
CA LEU A 853 -92.67 13.38 -116.62
C LEU A 853 -94.15 12.96 -116.55
N LYS A 854 -94.61 12.00 -117.37
CA LYS A 854 -95.95 11.41 -117.29
C LYS A 854 -96.15 10.66 -115.97
N ASP A 855 -95.18 9.87 -115.52
CA ASP A 855 -95.22 9.16 -114.22
C ASP A 855 -95.25 10.15 -113.03
N ILE A 856 -94.44 11.22 -113.09
CA ILE A 856 -94.41 12.30 -112.08
C ILE A 856 -95.76 13.02 -112.00
N LEU A 857 -96.49 13.22 -113.11
CA LEU A 857 -97.81 13.85 -113.12
C LEU A 857 -98.97 12.89 -112.79
N THR A 858 -98.72 11.57 -112.71
CA THR A 858 -99.75 10.55 -112.50
C THR A 858 -99.96 10.22 -111.01
N CYS A 859 -101.20 9.92 -110.62
CA CYS A 859 -101.59 9.62 -109.25
C CYS A 859 -100.92 8.33 -108.72
N PRO A 860 -100.10 8.37 -107.65
CA PRO A 860 -99.42 7.19 -107.12
C PRO A 860 -100.37 6.10 -106.60
N SER A 861 -101.63 6.44 -106.28
CA SER A 861 -102.62 5.50 -105.74
C SER A 861 -103.48 4.81 -106.81
N CYS A 862 -103.35 5.14 -108.09
CA CYS A 862 -104.02 4.38 -109.17
C CYS A 862 -103.19 4.21 -110.46
N LYS A 863 -102.08 4.94 -110.64
CA LYS A 863 -101.21 4.90 -111.82
C LYS A 863 -101.90 5.14 -113.18
N VAL A 864 -103.08 5.78 -113.18
CA VAL A 864 -103.90 6.01 -114.39
C VAL A 864 -104.37 7.47 -114.53
N ARG A 865 -104.97 8.04 -113.48
CA ARG A 865 -105.44 9.45 -113.49
C ARG A 865 -104.31 10.40 -113.10
N ARG A 866 -104.25 11.58 -113.72
CA ARG A 866 -103.36 12.68 -113.31
C ARG A 866 -103.63 13.16 -111.88
N LYS A 867 -102.65 13.83 -111.29
CA LYS A 867 -102.73 14.48 -109.97
C LYS A 867 -103.62 15.73 -110.01
N ASP A 868 -104.74 15.71 -109.29
CA ASP A 868 -105.71 16.82 -109.16
C ASP A 868 -106.24 17.00 -107.72
N ALA A 869 -105.61 16.37 -106.72
CA ALA A 869 -105.99 16.45 -105.31
C ALA A 869 -104.76 16.52 -104.39
N VAL A 870 -104.76 17.44 -103.42
CA VAL A 870 -103.73 17.52 -102.36
C VAL A 870 -104.32 17.20 -100.99
N LEU A 871 -103.59 16.45 -100.17
CA LEU A 871 -103.83 16.34 -98.73
C LEU A 871 -103.15 17.49 -97.99
N THR A 872 -103.94 18.39 -97.39
CA THR A 872 -103.42 19.61 -96.73
C THR A 872 -102.50 19.30 -95.54
N LYS A 873 -102.76 18.20 -94.81
CA LYS A 873 -101.98 17.78 -93.63
C LYS A 873 -100.58 17.23 -93.93
N CYS A 874 -100.26 16.89 -95.17
CA CYS A 874 -98.95 16.32 -95.52
C CYS A 874 -98.46 16.68 -96.94
N PHE A 875 -99.12 17.63 -97.59
CA PHE A 875 -98.86 18.13 -98.95
C PHE A 875 -98.66 17.06 -100.04
N HIS A 876 -99.15 15.84 -99.80
CA HIS A 876 -99.04 14.74 -100.76
C HIS A 876 -100.19 14.76 -101.78
N VAL A 877 -99.82 14.60 -103.05
CA VAL A 877 -100.70 14.83 -104.20
C VAL A 877 -101.09 13.52 -104.89
N PHE A 878 -102.39 13.35 -105.12
CA PHE A 878 -103.05 12.18 -105.70
C PHE A 878 -104.13 12.63 -106.70
N CYS A 879 -104.98 11.73 -107.18
CA CYS A 879 -106.20 12.10 -107.89
C CYS A 879 -107.42 12.13 -106.96
N MET A 880 -108.39 12.97 -107.26
CA MET A 880 -109.55 13.26 -106.42
C MET A 880 -110.43 12.03 -106.22
N GLU A 881 -110.61 11.21 -107.28
CA GLU A 881 -111.25 9.89 -107.19
C GLU A 881 -110.67 9.05 -106.05
N CYS A 882 -109.34 8.88 -106.02
CA CYS A 882 -108.68 8.02 -105.04
C CYS A 882 -108.76 8.57 -103.62
N MET A 883 -108.83 9.89 -103.46
CA MET A 883 -109.01 10.51 -102.15
C MET A 883 -110.46 10.42 -101.66
N LYS A 884 -111.44 10.67 -102.54
CA LYS A 884 -112.87 10.53 -102.25
C LYS A 884 -113.22 9.08 -101.89
N THR A 885 -112.82 8.11 -102.71
CA THR A 885 -113.05 6.67 -102.44
C THR A 885 -112.38 6.22 -101.14
N ARG A 886 -111.16 6.69 -100.81
CA ARG A 886 -110.53 6.37 -99.51
C ARG A 886 -111.24 7.02 -98.32
N TYR A 887 -111.83 8.20 -98.48
CA TYR A 887 -112.61 8.84 -97.44
C TYR A 887 -113.94 8.12 -97.16
N GLU A 888 -114.64 7.74 -98.24
CA GLU A 888 -115.93 7.03 -98.25
C GLU A 888 -115.79 5.60 -97.69
N THR A 889 -114.81 4.84 -98.17
CA THR A 889 -114.48 3.48 -97.67
C THR A 889 -113.85 3.45 -96.27
N ARG A 890 -113.90 4.56 -95.54
CA ARG A 890 -113.32 4.77 -94.19
C ARG A 890 -111.80 4.56 -94.08
N ARG A 891 -111.08 4.28 -95.17
CA ARG A 891 -109.60 4.11 -95.24
C ARG A 891 -108.87 5.47 -95.22
N ARG A 892 -109.16 6.27 -94.20
CA ARG A 892 -108.81 7.69 -93.99
C ARG A 892 -107.33 7.95 -93.62
N LYS A 893 -106.40 7.25 -94.27
CA LYS A 893 -104.94 7.44 -94.12
C LYS A 893 -104.26 7.71 -95.47
N CYS A 894 -103.31 8.63 -95.47
CA CYS A 894 -102.54 9.06 -96.64
C CYS A 894 -101.82 7.87 -97.31
N PRO A 895 -101.98 7.65 -98.63
CA PRO A 895 -101.31 6.55 -99.33
C PRO A 895 -99.78 6.52 -99.23
N LYS A 896 -99.12 7.66 -98.97
CA LYS A 896 -97.65 7.80 -99.02
C LYS A 896 -96.97 7.91 -97.65
N CYS A 897 -97.63 8.45 -96.64
CA CYS A 897 -97.05 8.63 -95.29
C CYS A 897 -97.98 8.20 -94.14
N ASN A 898 -99.08 7.50 -94.44
CA ASN A 898 -100.04 6.95 -93.48
C ASN A 898 -100.73 7.94 -92.52
N ALA A 899 -100.45 9.26 -92.63
CA ALA A 899 -101.08 10.32 -91.85
C ALA A 899 -102.61 10.35 -92.02
N ALA A 900 -103.35 10.53 -90.94
CA ALA A 900 -104.81 10.50 -90.93
C ALA A 900 -105.44 11.81 -91.46
N PHE A 901 -106.56 11.70 -92.19
CA PHE A 901 -107.22 12.85 -92.82
C PHE A 901 -108.76 12.76 -92.75
N GLY A 902 -109.42 13.90 -92.52
CA GLY A 902 -110.87 14.10 -92.48
C GLY A 902 -111.44 14.72 -93.75
N ALA A 903 -112.72 15.12 -93.71
CA ALA A 903 -113.46 15.64 -94.87
C ALA A 903 -112.82 16.91 -95.47
N ASN A 904 -112.33 17.81 -94.61
CA ASN A 904 -111.79 19.12 -95.01
C ASN A 904 -110.29 19.09 -95.34
N ASP A 905 -109.64 17.92 -95.17
CA ASP A 905 -108.18 17.75 -95.27
C ASP A 905 -107.70 17.35 -96.68
N TYR A 906 -108.60 17.12 -97.63
CA TYR A 906 -108.27 16.94 -99.05
C TYR A 906 -108.95 18.00 -99.90
N ARG A 907 -108.21 18.63 -100.82
CA ARG A 907 -108.72 19.69 -101.71
C ARG A 907 -108.34 19.44 -103.15
N ARG A 908 -109.23 19.80 -104.07
CA ARG A 908 -108.96 19.78 -105.51
C ARG A 908 -107.92 20.84 -105.83
N ILE A 909 -106.93 20.49 -106.66
CA ILE A 909 -105.96 21.43 -107.22
C ILE A 909 -106.04 21.39 -108.74
N ALA A 910 -105.84 22.53 -109.39
CA ALA A 910 -105.58 22.59 -110.81
C ALA A 910 -104.06 22.61 -111.02
N LEU A 911 -103.53 21.69 -111.83
CA LEU A 911 -102.18 21.79 -112.36
C LEU A 911 -102.28 22.56 -113.68
N SER A 912 -102.19 23.89 -113.61
CA SER A 912 -102.07 24.74 -114.79
C SER A 912 -100.68 24.53 -115.40
N VAL A 913 -100.64 23.97 -116.60
CA VAL A 913 -99.49 24.13 -117.48
C VAL A 913 -99.56 25.56 -118.03
N PHE A 914 -98.48 26.33 -117.84
CA PHE A 914 -98.21 27.47 -118.71
C PHE A 914 -97.46 26.89 -119.91
N ASP A 915 -97.99 27.14 -121.11
CA ASP A 915 -97.27 26.95 -122.37
C ASP A 915 -96.25 28.09 -122.57
#